data_AF-A0A9Q4CY02-F1
#
_entry.id   AF-A0A9Q4CY02-F1
#
_cell.length_a   1.000
_cell.length_b   1.000
_cell.length_c   1.000
_cell.angle_alpha   90.00
_cell.angle_beta   90.00
_cell.angle_gamma   90.00
#
_symmetry.space_group_name_H-M   'P 1'
#
loop_
_entity.id
_entity.type
_entity.pdbx_description
1 polymer ?
#
loop_
_entity_poly.entity_id
_entity_poly.type
_entity_poly.pdbx_seq_one_letter_code
_entity_poly.pdbx_strand_id
1 'polypeptide(L)'
;MAYRNVQESPTPDELRADDEFAEAPCAEEPTRGETSEATVSVSGAADRDLAVLDPEEGGALPRPDVECEQILEELRHAKTEQAVAERRNHRLVLDKVTFGITGAIAIAFVIWGFVGRDSLSETSTGALNWVMEYTGWLFMFLASLFVVFVLWLALGKFGDIPLGKDGEKPEFRTVSWIAMMFAAGMGIGLMFYGVAEPLYHYISPPPGTVDGRTPEAIQTAMATSIFHWTLHPWAMYAVVGIAMAYGAYRLGRRQLISVAFTSLFGVRRVEGPLGKFINILAIFATLFGTAASLGLGALQIGSGMTSNGWFGDIGTPVLVVIVAVLTLCFVASAVSGISRGIQWLSNINMVLAVVLALIVFVAGPTLFILNLVPSAIGDYARDLAEMSSRTEAVGDESLRSWMTSWTIFYWAWWISWTPFVGLFIARISRGRTIRQFVTGVLLVPSIVSVIWFAVFGGAAFHVQQEADREDAPGLVTMVDGTPSVNFDGALFDLVKNLGMPDWATTAVIALAMVLVAIFFITGADAASIVMGSLSSNGAEHPRRGVVIFWGCLTGAVAAVMLLAGGDEPSEALAGLQRITIVAALPFVIVMLLLCFALTKDLRRDPLSLRRRLATSVVERAIRSGVEQHGGAQFDLVTKHDCAERCSDSACLGGTPSGSIPTVEVRRPEPRSS
;
A
#
# COMPACT_ATOMS: atom_id res chain seq x y z
N MET A 1 8.40 12.38 -20.14
CA MET A 1 8.08 13.75 -20.61
C MET A 1 6.75 14.23 -19.99
N ALA A 2 6.65 14.22 -18.65
CA ALA A 2 5.44 14.59 -17.91
C ALA A 2 5.81 15.11 -16.51
N TYR A 3 6.55 16.23 -16.47
CA TYR A 3 6.77 17.05 -15.27
C TYR A 3 6.91 18.50 -15.74
N ARG A 4 5.79 19.09 -16.15
CA ARG A 4 5.65 20.52 -16.35
C ARG A 4 4.34 20.90 -15.68
N ASN A 5 4.41 21.91 -14.82
CA ASN A 5 3.30 22.53 -14.08
C ASN A 5 3.04 21.97 -12.67
N VAL A 6 4.05 22.14 -11.82
CA VAL A 6 3.82 22.50 -10.40
C VAL A 6 4.65 23.77 -10.19
N GLN A 7 4.11 24.95 -10.51
CA GLN A 7 4.77 26.18 -10.05
C GLN A 7 3.97 27.50 -10.06
N GLU A 8 2.70 27.55 -10.43
CA GLU A 8 1.94 28.81 -10.31
C GLU A 8 0.59 28.56 -9.63
N SER A 9 0.37 29.24 -8.51
CA SER A 9 -0.94 29.45 -7.90
C SER A 9 -1.67 30.54 -8.70
N PRO A 10 -2.96 30.37 -9.06
CA PRO A 10 -3.69 31.44 -9.74
C PRO A 10 -3.78 32.67 -8.84
N THR A 11 -3.63 33.85 -9.42
CA THR A 11 -3.92 35.10 -8.70
C THR A 11 -5.44 35.29 -8.58
N PRO A 12 -5.95 36.06 -7.60
CA PRO A 12 -7.39 36.23 -7.39
C PRO A 12 -8.18 36.76 -8.59
N ASP A 13 -7.51 37.37 -9.59
CA ASP A 13 -8.13 37.91 -10.79
C ASP A 13 -8.36 36.85 -11.90
N GLU A 14 -7.63 35.73 -11.89
CA GLU A 14 -7.85 34.61 -12.85
C GLU A 14 -9.07 33.76 -12.49
N LEU A 15 -9.61 33.88 -11.27
CA LEU A 15 -10.82 33.20 -10.81
C LEU A 15 -12.13 33.92 -11.16
N ARG A 16 -12.07 35.08 -11.84
CA ARG A 16 -13.26 35.88 -12.23
C ARG A 16 -13.59 35.85 -13.73
N ALA A 17 -12.84 35.11 -14.56
CA ALA A 17 -12.96 35.18 -16.01
C ALA A 17 -13.68 34.00 -16.70
N ASP A 18 -14.11 32.96 -15.97
CA ASP A 18 -14.75 31.77 -16.55
C ASP A 18 -16.30 31.78 -16.47
N ASP A 19 -16.90 32.95 -16.22
CA ASP A 19 -18.35 33.14 -16.07
C ASP A 19 -18.95 33.91 -17.27
N GLU A 20 -18.65 33.51 -18.50
CA GLU A 20 -19.34 34.05 -19.69
C GLU A 20 -19.54 33.01 -20.81
N PHE A 21 -20.82 32.69 -21.06
CA PHE A 21 -21.44 32.16 -22.29
C PHE A 21 -21.07 30.76 -22.83
N ALA A 22 -22.08 29.86 -22.83
CA ALA A 22 -22.36 28.95 -23.94
C ALA A 22 -23.82 28.45 -23.90
N GLU A 23 -24.74 29.19 -24.55
CA GLU A 23 -26.03 28.67 -25.01
C GLU A 23 -25.84 27.88 -26.32
N ALA A 24 -26.51 26.74 -26.47
CA ALA A 24 -26.66 26.02 -27.73
C ALA A 24 -28.05 25.34 -27.80
N PRO A 25 -28.62 25.15 -29.01
CA PRO A 25 -30.04 25.41 -29.24
C PRO A 25 -30.94 24.15 -29.33
N CYS A 26 -32.25 24.40 -29.16
CA CYS A 26 -33.37 23.50 -29.33
C CYS A 26 -33.47 22.88 -30.73
N ALA A 27 -33.86 21.60 -30.80
CA ALA A 27 -34.29 20.93 -32.03
C ALA A 27 -35.59 20.14 -31.81
N GLU A 28 -36.64 20.63 -32.47
CA GLU A 28 -37.79 20.01 -33.15
C GLU A 28 -38.49 18.73 -32.61
N GLU A 29 -39.81 18.87 -32.38
CA GLU A 29 -40.82 17.79 -32.34
C GLU A 29 -40.97 17.10 -33.71
N PRO A 30 -41.51 15.86 -33.73
CA PRO A 30 -42.67 15.64 -34.59
C PRO A 30 -43.80 14.78 -33.99
N THR A 31 -45.01 15.35 -34.07
CA THR A 31 -46.30 14.80 -34.53
C THR A 31 -46.85 13.43 -34.06
N ARG A 32 -48.10 13.50 -33.57
CA ARG A 32 -49.13 12.45 -33.42
C ARG A 32 -49.31 11.55 -34.67
N GLY A 33 -49.63 10.27 -34.42
CA GLY A 33 -50.22 9.33 -35.38
C GLY A 33 -50.83 8.11 -34.66
N GLU A 34 -51.96 7.63 -35.17
CA GLU A 34 -53.03 6.85 -34.53
C GLU A 34 -52.82 5.31 -34.42
N THR A 35 -53.54 4.71 -33.45
CA THR A 35 -54.24 3.39 -33.44
C THR A 35 -53.53 2.08 -33.80
N SER A 36 -53.59 1.09 -32.88
CA SER A 36 -54.40 -0.14 -33.06
C SER A 36 -54.34 -1.04 -31.82
N GLU A 37 -55.52 -1.45 -31.34
CA GLU A 37 -55.76 -2.49 -30.34
C GLU A 37 -55.32 -3.88 -30.83
N ALA A 38 -54.99 -4.76 -29.87
CA ALA A 38 -55.19 -6.20 -29.99
C ALA A 38 -55.41 -6.81 -28.60
N THR A 39 -56.66 -7.19 -28.36
CA THR A 39 -57.22 -7.82 -27.16
C THR A 39 -56.97 -9.33 -27.17
N VAL A 40 -56.60 -9.93 -26.02
CA VAL A 40 -56.89 -11.35 -25.73
C VAL A 40 -57.46 -11.45 -24.32
N SER A 41 -58.64 -12.04 -24.23
CA SER A 41 -59.39 -12.33 -23.00
C SER A 41 -59.38 -13.84 -22.73
N VAL A 42 -59.25 -14.23 -21.45
CA VAL A 42 -59.79 -15.50 -20.95
C VAL A 42 -60.41 -15.25 -19.57
N SER A 43 -61.65 -15.68 -19.42
CA SER A 43 -62.53 -15.57 -18.25
C SER A 43 -62.31 -16.69 -17.24
N GLY A 44 -62.61 -16.42 -15.96
CA GLY A 44 -62.88 -17.45 -14.96
C GLY A 44 -63.23 -16.84 -13.61
N ALA A 45 -64.52 -16.80 -13.27
CA ALA A 45 -65.07 -16.28 -12.03
C ALA A 45 -64.86 -17.24 -10.85
N ALA A 46 -64.61 -16.71 -9.64
CA ALA A 46 -65.17 -17.22 -8.40
C ALA A 46 -65.03 -16.17 -7.28
N ASP A 47 -66.20 -15.75 -6.83
CA ASP A 47 -66.54 -14.87 -5.72
C ASP A 47 -66.11 -15.46 -4.36
N ARG A 48 -65.63 -14.62 -3.43
CA ARG A 48 -65.61 -14.88 -1.97
C ARG A 48 -65.16 -13.65 -1.18
N ASP A 49 -66.14 -12.96 -0.60
CA ASP A 49 -66.18 -12.31 0.71
C ASP A 49 -64.94 -11.54 1.20
N LEU A 50 -64.89 -10.25 0.87
CA LEU A 50 -64.11 -9.25 1.61
C LEU A 50 -64.93 -8.75 2.80
N ALA A 51 -64.55 -9.19 3.99
CA ALA A 51 -65.01 -8.60 5.24
C ALA A 51 -64.64 -7.11 5.28
N VAL A 52 -65.65 -6.27 5.34
CA VAL A 52 -65.55 -4.83 5.62
C VAL A 52 -65.05 -4.68 7.06
N LEU A 53 -63.86 -4.10 7.23
CA LEU A 53 -63.39 -3.56 8.51
C LEU A 53 -63.61 -2.04 8.48
N ASP A 54 -64.34 -1.57 9.49
CA ASP A 54 -64.73 -0.17 9.73
C ASP A 54 -63.54 0.81 9.75
N PRO A 55 -63.71 2.04 9.25
CA PRO A 55 -62.68 3.07 9.25
C PRO A 55 -62.80 3.98 10.50
N GLU A 56 -62.56 3.44 11.70
CA GLU A 56 -62.41 4.28 12.91
C GLU A 56 -61.31 3.75 13.84
N GLU A 57 -60.05 3.84 13.41
CA GLU A 57 -58.94 4.03 14.35
C GLU A 57 -57.98 5.06 13.77
N GLY A 58 -57.74 6.12 14.55
CA GLY A 58 -56.77 7.16 14.22
C GLY A 58 -55.42 6.53 13.95
N GLY A 59 -55.06 6.45 12.67
CA GLY A 59 -53.75 6.03 12.21
C GLY A 59 -52.72 7.03 12.71
N ALA A 60 -52.15 6.74 13.88
CA ALA A 60 -50.89 7.34 14.29
C ALA A 60 -49.92 7.13 13.12
N LEU A 61 -49.44 8.22 12.54
CA LEU A 61 -48.32 8.20 11.60
C LEU A 61 -47.26 7.23 12.15
N PRO A 62 -46.75 6.28 11.35
CA PRO A 62 -45.69 5.40 11.83
C PRO A 62 -44.59 6.29 12.38
N ARG A 63 -44.28 6.14 13.68
CA ARG A 63 -43.24 6.93 14.35
C ARG A 63 -41.99 6.85 13.48
N PRO A 64 -41.27 7.95 13.22
CA PRO A 64 -40.01 7.87 12.50
C PRO A 64 -39.13 6.84 13.23
N ASP A 65 -38.81 5.74 12.54
CA ASP A 65 -37.94 4.72 13.12
C ASP A 65 -36.62 5.39 13.50
N VAL A 66 -36.28 5.24 14.77
CA VAL A 66 -35.11 5.81 15.45
C VAL A 66 -33.83 5.63 14.60
N GLU A 67 -33.73 4.54 13.83
CA GLU A 67 -32.60 4.25 12.96
C GLU A 67 -32.42 5.27 11.81
N CYS A 68 -33.49 5.75 11.18
CA CYS A 68 -33.37 6.70 10.08
C CYS A 68 -33.04 8.12 10.56
N GLU A 69 -33.61 8.54 11.69
CA GLU A 69 -33.21 9.79 12.32
C GLU A 69 -31.74 9.74 12.74
N GLN A 70 -31.29 8.62 13.30
CA GLN A 70 -29.88 8.40 13.63
C GLN A 70 -28.97 8.49 12.39
N ILE A 71 -29.32 7.84 11.27
CA ILE A 71 -28.52 7.93 10.03
C ILE A 71 -28.46 9.36 9.50
N LEU A 72 -29.57 10.11 9.56
CA LEU A 72 -29.62 11.51 9.14
C LEU A 72 -28.79 12.41 10.05
N GLU A 73 -28.83 12.18 11.36
CA GLU A 73 -28.00 12.89 12.34
C GLU A 73 -26.51 12.60 12.13
N GLU A 74 -26.14 11.34 11.94
CA GLU A 74 -24.77 10.94 11.60
C GLU A 74 -24.29 11.61 10.30
N LEU A 75 -25.14 11.70 9.28
CA LEU A 75 -24.81 12.34 8.01
C LEU A 75 -24.61 13.86 8.17
N ARG A 76 -25.43 14.53 8.98
CA ARG A 76 -25.22 15.95 9.32
C ARG A 76 -23.92 16.15 10.09
N HIS A 77 -23.64 15.28 11.05
CA HIS A 77 -22.41 15.34 11.84
C HIS A 77 -21.17 15.12 10.97
N ALA A 78 -21.16 14.11 10.10
CA ALA A 78 -20.06 13.81 9.20
C ALA A 78 -19.75 14.98 8.25
N LYS A 79 -20.79 15.61 7.67
CA LYS A 79 -20.62 16.82 6.84
C LYS A 79 -20.04 18.00 7.62
N THR A 80 -20.48 18.17 8.86
CA THR A 80 -19.99 19.25 9.73
C THR A 80 -18.52 19.04 10.10
N GLU A 81 -18.13 17.80 10.45
CA GLU A 81 -16.73 17.46 10.74
C GLU A 81 -15.83 17.71 9.53
N GLN A 82 -16.25 17.34 8.32
CA GLN A 82 -15.52 17.63 7.08
C GLN A 82 -15.34 19.14 6.89
N ALA A 83 -16.41 19.92 7.01
CA ALA A 83 -16.36 21.38 6.84
C ALA A 83 -15.46 22.07 7.90
N VAL A 84 -15.47 21.57 9.14
CA VAL A 84 -14.59 22.09 10.21
C VAL A 84 -13.14 21.72 9.95
N ALA A 85 -12.85 20.50 9.50
CA ALA A 85 -11.50 20.06 9.15
C ALA A 85 -10.89 20.92 8.03
N GLU A 86 -11.67 21.21 6.99
CA GLU A 86 -11.26 22.06 5.86
C GLU A 86 -10.96 23.52 6.29
N ARG A 87 -11.73 24.08 7.24
CA ARG A 87 -11.53 25.48 7.71
C ARG A 87 -10.39 25.65 8.69
N ARG A 88 -9.90 24.58 9.30
CA ARG A 88 -8.91 24.65 10.38
C ARG A 88 -7.54 24.94 9.78
N ASN A 89 -7.15 26.21 9.78
CA ASN A 89 -5.83 26.64 9.29
C ASN A 89 -4.73 26.14 10.24
N HIS A 90 -4.15 25.00 9.90
CA HIS A 90 -3.14 24.35 10.72
C HIS A 90 -1.75 24.92 10.41
N ARG A 91 -1.05 25.42 11.43
CA ARG A 91 0.37 25.74 11.30
C ARG A 91 1.16 24.43 11.14
N LEU A 92 1.57 24.12 9.91
CA LEU A 92 2.44 22.98 9.57
C LEU A 92 3.89 23.29 9.97
N VAL A 93 4.13 23.33 11.28
CA VAL A 93 5.44 23.61 11.89
C VAL A 93 6.00 22.35 12.56
N LEU A 94 7.32 22.37 12.81
CA LEU A 94 8.02 21.32 13.54
C LEU A 94 7.33 21.04 14.89
N ASP A 95 6.91 19.79 15.12
CA ASP A 95 6.49 19.33 16.45
C ASP A 95 7.76 19.02 17.26
N LYS A 96 8.16 19.98 18.08
CA LYS A 96 9.37 19.89 18.91
C LYS A 96 9.39 18.65 19.82
N VAL A 97 8.23 18.17 20.26
CA VAL A 97 8.14 17.01 21.16
C VAL A 97 8.39 15.73 20.38
N THR A 98 7.68 15.52 19.28
CA THR A 98 7.88 14.34 18.42
C THR A 98 9.28 14.34 17.84
N PHE A 99 9.74 15.46 17.28
CA PHE A 99 11.11 15.58 16.77
C PHE A 99 12.17 15.33 17.86
N GLY A 100 12.04 15.99 19.02
CA GLY A 100 13.02 15.93 20.10
C GLY A 100 13.13 14.54 20.74
N ILE A 101 12.00 13.89 21.04
CA ILE A 101 12.00 12.56 21.66
C ILE A 101 12.51 11.51 20.68
N THR A 102 11.98 11.46 19.45
CA THR A 102 12.44 10.48 18.47
C THR A 102 13.91 10.71 18.12
N GLY A 103 14.32 11.95 17.90
CA GLY A 103 15.71 12.29 17.60
C GLY A 103 16.66 11.89 18.73
N ALA A 104 16.30 12.16 19.99
CA ALA A 104 17.12 11.79 21.14
C ALA A 104 17.29 10.27 21.29
N ILE A 105 16.20 9.50 21.14
CA ILE A 105 16.25 8.03 21.23
C ILE A 105 17.06 7.44 20.07
N ALA A 106 16.89 7.95 18.85
CA ALA A 106 17.66 7.49 17.70
C ALA A 106 19.16 7.84 17.81
N ILE A 107 19.51 9.02 18.32
CA ILE A 107 20.90 9.37 18.64
C ILE A 107 21.46 8.47 19.74
N ALA A 108 20.68 8.19 20.80
CA ALA A 108 21.11 7.28 21.86
C ALA A 108 21.37 5.87 21.34
N PHE A 109 20.52 5.37 20.44
CA PHE A 109 20.73 4.10 19.75
C PHE A 109 22.03 4.12 18.93
N VAL A 110 22.29 5.19 18.18
CA VAL A 110 23.53 5.34 17.40
C VAL A 110 24.76 5.35 18.30
N ILE A 111 24.72 6.09 19.42
CA ILE A 111 25.81 6.13 20.40
C ILE A 111 26.04 4.73 20.99
N TRP A 112 24.97 4.04 21.39
CA TRP A 112 25.06 2.67 21.92
C TRP A 112 25.70 1.72 20.91
N GLY A 113 25.32 1.81 19.64
CA GLY A 113 25.91 1.01 18.58
C GLY A 113 27.39 1.26 18.32
N PHE A 114 27.87 2.51 18.43
CA PHE A 114 29.29 2.80 18.23
C PHE A 114 30.15 2.50 19.46
N VAL A 115 29.63 2.72 20.67
CA VAL A 115 30.39 2.59 21.92
C VAL A 115 30.27 1.19 22.54
N GLY A 116 29.16 0.49 22.32
CA GLY A 116 28.84 -0.80 22.93
C GLY A 116 28.33 -1.83 21.94
N ARG A 117 29.10 -2.10 20.87
CA ARG A 117 28.74 -3.03 19.78
C ARG A 117 28.33 -4.41 20.30
N ASP A 118 29.15 -5.03 21.14
CA ASP A 118 28.90 -6.38 21.65
C ASP A 118 27.60 -6.43 22.47
N SER A 119 27.41 -5.43 23.34
CA SER A 119 26.18 -5.29 24.13
C SER A 119 24.95 -5.10 23.24
N LEU A 120 25.05 -4.33 22.15
CA LEU A 120 23.95 -4.16 21.20
C LEU A 120 23.66 -5.47 20.44
N SER A 121 24.69 -6.20 20.01
CA SER A 121 24.54 -7.50 19.33
C SER A 121 23.87 -8.53 20.25
N GLU A 122 24.33 -8.66 21.49
CA GLU A 122 23.75 -9.57 22.49
C GLU A 122 22.30 -9.19 22.80
N THR A 123 22.04 -7.91 23.06
CA THR A 123 20.69 -7.43 23.41
C THR A 123 19.71 -7.58 22.24
N SER A 124 20.13 -7.25 21.01
CA SER A 124 19.30 -7.41 19.83
C SER A 124 19.00 -8.88 19.51
N THR A 125 19.94 -9.78 19.79
CA THR A 125 19.74 -11.24 19.66
C THR A 125 18.74 -11.75 20.70
N GLY A 126 18.89 -11.37 21.97
CA GLY A 126 17.94 -11.72 23.02
C GLY A 126 16.52 -11.18 22.73
N ALA A 127 16.44 -9.93 22.25
CA ALA A 127 15.18 -9.32 21.84
C ALA A 127 14.56 -10.04 20.63
N LEU A 128 15.34 -10.40 19.61
CA LEU A 128 14.85 -11.18 18.48
C LEU A 128 14.28 -12.52 18.94
N ASN A 129 15.01 -13.27 19.78
CA ASN A 129 14.57 -14.57 20.27
C ASN A 129 13.21 -14.47 20.99
N TRP A 130 13.05 -13.43 21.81
CA TRP A 130 11.78 -13.13 22.48
C TRP A 130 10.67 -12.81 21.47
N VAL A 131 10.94 -11.95 20.48
CA VAL A 131 9.96 -11.60 19.43
C VAL A 131 9.51 -12.85 18.69
N MET A 132 10.44 -13.72 18.30
CA MET A 132 10.14 -14.95 17.59
C MET A 132 9.32 -15.92 18.46
N GLU A 133 9.73 -16.16 19.71
CA GLU A 133 9.05 -17.08 20.65
C GLU A 133 7.61 -16.66 20.97
N TYR A 134 7.39 -15.37 21.27
CA TYR A 134 6.09 -14.92 21.77
C TYR A 134 5.20 -14.29 20.70
N THR A 135 5.79 -13.75 19.63
CA THR A 135 5.07 -12.91 18.66
C THR A 135 5.33 -13.26 17.19
N GLY A 136 6.11 -14.30 16.86
CA GLY A 136 6.33 -14.71 15.46
C GLY A 136 5.02 -15.00 14.71
N TRP A 137 4.09 -15.69 15.38
CA TRP A 137 2.75 -15.97 14.84
C TRP A 137 1.95 -14.70 14.50
N LEU A 138 2.18 -13.60 15.23
CA LEU A 138 1.48 -12.33 15.04
C LEU A 138 1.83 -11.73 13.68
N PHE A 139 3.11 -11.78 13.27
CA PHE A 139 3.55 -11.31 11.95
C PHE A 139 2.89 -12.11 10.84
N MET A 140 2.89 -13.45 10.94
CA MET A 140 2.28 -14.34 9.95
C MET A 140 0.78 -14.09 9.81
N PHE A 141 0.07 -14.05 10.95
CA PHE A 141 -1.37 -13.83 10.97
C PHE A 141 -1.72 -12.44 10.41
N LEU A 142 -1.04 -11.38 10.86
CA LEU A 142 -1.37 -10.02 10.47
C LEU A 142 -1.01 -9.74 9.00
N ALA A 143 0.09 -10.28 8.48
CA ALA A 143 0.43 -10.15 7.07
C ALA A 143 -0.71 -10.66 6.17
N SER A 144 -1.22 -11.86 6.47
CA SER A 144 -2.36 -12.45 5.74
C SER A 144 -3.68 -11.71 6.01
N LEU A 145 -3.91 -11.25 7.24
CA LEU A 145 -5.07 -10.43 7.60
C LEU A 145 -5.12 -9.15 6.75
N PHE A 146 -3.99 -8.48 6.53
CA PHE A 146 -3.95 -7.25 5.74
C PHE A 146 -4.33 -7.50 4.28
N VAL A 147 -3.90 -8.62 3.68
CA VAL A 147 -4.34 -9.04 2.33
C VAL A 147 -5.86 -9.20 2.29
N VAL A 148 -6.41 -10.00 3.20
CA VAL A 148 -7.87 -10.24 3.28
C VAL A 148 -8.62 -8.93 3.51
N PHE A 149 -8.11 -8.06 4.38
CA PHE A 149 -8.73 -6.80 4.73
C PHE A 149 -8.82 -5.84 3.53
N VAL A 150 -7.74 -5.63 2.77
CA VAL A 150 -7.77 -4.71 1.63
C VAL A 150 -8.60 -5.27 0.47
N LEU A 151 -8.60 -6.58 0.28
CA LEU A 151 -9.48 -7.24 -0.69
C LEU A 151 -10.95 -7.10 -0.29
N TRP A 152 -11.27 -7.28 0.99
CA TRP A 152 -12.61 -7.05 1.52
C TRP A 152 -13.08 -5.59 1.32
N LEU A 153 -12.20 -4.61 1.51
CA LEU A 153 -12.51 -3.21 1.22
C LEU A 153 -12.78 -2.97 -0.28
N ALA A 154 -11.95 -3.53 -1.16
CA ALA A 154 -12.02 -3.30 -2.61
C ALA A 154 -13.23 -4.00 -3.27
N LEU A 155 -13.48 -5.26 -2.89
CA LEU A 155 -14.56 -6.09 -3.42
C LEU A 155 -15.91 -5.74 -2.76
N GLY A 156 -15.88 -5.26 -1.52
CA GLY A 156 -17.07 -4.91 -0.77
C GLY A 156 -17.66 -3.53 -1.12
N LYS A 157 -18.63 -3.11 -0.31
CA LYS A 157 -19.38 -1.85 -0.46
C LYS A 157 -18.54 -0.59 -0.33
N PHE A 158 -17.36 -0.67 0.28
CA PHE A 158 -16.46 0.47 0.46
C PHE A 158 -15.62 0.76 -0.78
N GLY A 159 -15.51 -0.18 -1.72
CA GLY A 159 -14.68 -0.05 -2.91
C GLY A 159 -15.08 1.11 -3.82
N ASP A 160 -16.36 1.52 -3.77
CA ASP A 160 -16.89 2.62 -4.59
C ASP A 160 -16.57 4.02 -4.02
N ILE A 161 -16.04 4.11 -2.79
CA ILE A 161 -15.74 5.40 -2.14
C ILE A 161 -14.53 6.03 -2.84
N PRO A 162 -14.64 7.29 -3.32
CA PRO A 162 -13.50 8.01 -3.88
C PRO A 162 -12.56 8.53 -2.79
N LEU A 163 -11.26 8.45 -3.03
CA LEU A 163 -10.19 9.04 -2.23
C LEU A 163 -10.04 10.52 -2.58
N GLY A 164 -11.09 11.28 -2.30
CA GLY A 164 -11.27 12.67 -2.70
C GLY A 164 -12.72 13.12 -2.47
N LYS A 165 -13.06 14.30 -2.97
CA LYS A 165 -14.44 14.82 -2.94
C LYS A 165 -15.34 14.01 -3.88
N ASP A 166 -16.64 14.04 -3.64
CA ASP A 166 -17.62 13.42 -4.54
C ASP A 166 -17.46 14.02 -5.96
N GLY A 167 -17.25 13.17 -6.97
CA GLY A 167 -17.06 13.60 -8.36
C GLY A 167 -15.65 14.11 -8.72
N GLU A 168 -14.71 14.14 -7.76
CA GLU A 168 -13.33 14.52 -8.03
C GLU A 168 -12.64 13.50 -8.95
N LYS A 169 -12.08 13.97 -10.07
CA LYS A 169 -11.37 13.12 -11.03
C LYS A 169 -9.95 12.80 -10.53
N PRO A 170 -9.34 11.68 -10.96
CA PRO A 170 -7.95 11.37 -10.64
C PRO A 170 -6.99 12.48 -11.07
N GLU A 171 -6.11 12.90 -10.16
CA GLU A 171 -5.11 13.95 -10.44
C GLU A 171 -4.13 13.53 -11.53
N PHE A 172 -3.70 12.27 -11.49
CA PHE A 172 -2.80 11.68 -12.49
C PHE A 172 -3.57 10.74 -13.41
N ARG A 173 -3.24 10.79 -14.71
CA ARG A 173 -3.72 9.80 -15.68
C ARG A 173 -3.32 8.38 -15.25
N THR A 174 -4.15 7.38 -15.58
CA THR A 174 -3.95 5.98 -15.17
C THR A 174 -2.56 5.45 -15.55
N VAL A 175 -2.08 5.72 -16.77
CA VAL A 175 -0.75 5.27 -17.22
C VAL A 175 0.36 5.89 -16.38
N SER A 176 0.29 7.19 -16.10
CA SER A 176 1.27 7.89 -15.26
C SER A 176 1.28 7.35 -13.84
N TRP A 177 0.12 7.03 -13.29
CA TRP A 177 0.00 6.44 -11.96
C TRP A 177 0.57 5.03 -11.87
N ILE A 178 0.27 4.18 -12.85
CA ILE A 178 0.87 2.84 -12.96
C ILE A 178 2.40 2.95 -13.08
N ALA A 179 2.91 3.88 -13.90
CA ALA A 179 4.36 4.10 -14.03
C ALA A 179 5.00 4.57 -12.72
N MET A 180 4.33 5.43 -11.93
CA MET A 180 4.82 5.85 -10.62
C MET A 180 4.80 4.70 -9.59
N MET A 181 3.82 3.79 -9.66
CA MET A 181 3.79 2.59 -8.82
C MET A 181 4.89 1.59 -9.19
N PHE A 182 5.12 1.39 -10.50
CA PHE A 182 6.26 0.64 -11.00
C PHE A 182 7.57 1.19 -10.43
N ALA A 183 7.72 2.51 -10.43
CA ALA A 183 8.90 3.17 -9.87
C ALA A 183 9.06 3.06 -8.36
N ALA A 184 7.96 3.01 -7.63
CA ALA A 184 7.98 2.79 -6.19
C ALA A 184 8.26 1.33 -5.81
N GLY A 185 7.87 0.37 -6.64
CA GLY A 185 8.08 -1.06 -6.39
C GLY A 185 9.49 -1.54 -6.66
N MET A 186 10.28 -0.77 -7.41
CA MET A 186 11.64 -1.11 -7.76
C MET A 186 12.61 -0.47 -6.77
N GLY A 187 13.48 -1.29 -6.18
CA GLY A 187 14.41 -0.81 -5.15
C GLY A 187 15.56 -1.78 -4.91
N ILE A 188 16.40 -1.43 -3.93
CA ILE A 188 17.58 -2.22 -3.52
C ILE A 188 17.19 -3.67 -3.20
N GLY A 189 16.02 -3.86 -2.61
CA GLY A 189 15.51 -5.19 -2.28
C GLY A 189 15.43 -6.15 -3.47
N LEU A 190 14.86 -5.71 -4.59
CA LEU A 190 14.78 -6.53 -5.81
C LEU A 190 16.18 -6.80 -6.39
N MET A 191 17.08 -5.82 -6.31
CA MET A 191 18.46 -5.99 -6.77
C MET A 191 19.23 -7.00 -5.91
N PHE A 192 19.06 -6.96 -4.59
CA PHE A 192 19.76 -7.81 -3.63
C PHE A 192 19.22 -9.24 -3.65
N TYR A 193 17.91 -9.40 -3.47
CA TYR A 193 17.28 -10.70 -3.32
C TYR A 193 16.80 -11.33 -4.64
N GLY A 194 16.75 -10.57 -5.73
CA GLY A 194 16.22 -11.04 -7.02
C GLY A 194 16.92 -12.27 -7.60
N VAL A 195 18.21 -12.43 -7.29
CA VAL A 195 18.99 -13.66 -7.59
C VAL A 195 19.10 -14.53 -6.35
N ALA A 196 19.50 -13.94 -5.22
CA ALA A 196 19.90 -14.67 -4.03
C ALA A 196 18.77 -15.49 -3.41
N GLU A 197 17.56 -14.93 -3.30
CA GLU A 197 16.43 -15.61 -2.67
C GLU A 197 15.92 -16.83 -3.44
N PRO A 198 15.55 -16.73 -4.73
CA PRO A 198 15.11 -17.90 -5.47
C PRO A 198 16.20 -18.96 -5.51
N LEU A 199 17.46 -18.57 -5.75
CA LEU A 199 18.59 -19.51 -5.75
C LEU A 199 18.77 -20.20 -4.39
N TYR A 200 18.65 -19.46 -3.29
CA TYR A 200 18.72 -20.03 -1.94
C TYR A 200 17.60 -21.04 -1.72
N HIS A 201 16.35 -20.69 -2.05
CA HIS A 201 15.23 -21.61 -1.88
C HIS A 201 15.25 -22.80 -2.86
N TYR A 202 16.01 -22.72 -3.95
CA TYR A 202 16.25 -23.87 -4.81
C TYR A 202 17.22 -24.87 -4.16
N ILE A 203 18.29 -24.40 -3.50
CA ILE A 203 19.26 -25.28 -2.84
C ILE A 203 18.83 -25.74 -1.45
N SER A 204 18.11 -24.88 -0.73
CA SER A 204 17.63 -25.10 0.63
C SER A 204 16.18 -24.60 0.68
N PRO A 205 15.23 -25.41 0.14
CA PRO A 205 13.82 -25.07 0.17
C PRO A 205 13.33 -24.88 1.61
N PRO A 206 12.20 -24.17 1.79
CA PRO A 206 11.62 -24.01 3.12
C PRO A 206 11.47 -25.38 3.82
N PRO A 207 11.90 -25.53 5.08
CA PRO A 207 11.86 -26.83 5.77
C PRO A 207 10.48 -27.48 5.73
N GLY A 208 10.44 -28.78 5.44
CA GLY A 208 9.20 -29.56 5.35
C GLY A 208 8.45 -29.47 4.01
N THR A 209 9.07 -28.92 2.95
CA THR A 209 8.45 -28.83 1.61
C THR A 209 8.96 -29.89 0.64
N VAL A 210 10.13 -29.66 0.02
CA VAL A 210 10.74 -30.51 -1.01
C VAL A 210 12.25 -30.58 -0.82
N ASP A 211 12.88 -31.58 -1.44
CA ASP A 211 14.33 -31.69 -1.46
C ASP A 211 14.96 -30.60 -2.34
N GLY A 212 16.07 -30.03 -1.89
CA GLY A 212 16.83 -29.04 -2.65
C GLY A 212 17.43 -29.60 -3.92
N ARG A 213 17.71 -28.70 -4.87
CA ARG A 213 18.30 -29.00 -6.20
C ARG A 213 17.46 -29.93 -7.09
N THR A 214 16.16 -30.02 -6.84
CA THR A 214 15.21 -30.81 -7.65
C THR A 214 14.39 -29.92 -8.60
N PRO A 215 13.78 -30.47 -9.66
CA PRO A 215 12.83 -29.72 -10.49
C PRO A 215 11.67 -29.13 -9.69
N GLU A 216 11.19 -29.84 -8.68
CA GLU A 216 10.13 -29.39 -7.77
C GLU A 216 10.60 -28.21 -6.90
N ALA A 217 11.86 -28.19 -6.47
CA ALA A 217 12.44 -27.07 -5.73
C ALA A 217 12.39 -25.74 -6.49
N ILE A 218 12.42 -25.74 -7.83
CA ILE A 218 12.25 -24.51 -8.62
C ILE A 218 10.85 -23.92 -8.42
N GLN A 219 9.81 -24.77 -8.40
CA GLN A 219 8.43 -24.34 -8.20
C GLN A 219 8.27 -23.75 -6.80
N THR A 220 8.74 -24.47 -5.76
CA THR A 220 8.68 -24.02 -4.38
C THR A 220 9.50 -22.74 -4.15
N ALA A 221 10.69 -22.64 -4.75
CA ALA A 221 11.53 -21.46 -4.65
C ALA A 221 10.84 -20.22 -5.22
N MET A 222 10.29 -20.34 -6.43
CA MET A 222 9.58 -19.24 -7.08
C MET A 222 8.30 -18.85 -6.35
N ALA A 223 7.49 -19.83 -5.92
CA ALA A 223 6.27 -19.56 -5.15
C ALA A 223 6.59 -18.82 -3.85
N THR A 224 7.65 -19.24 -3.14
CA THR A 224 8.12 -18.62 -1.90
C THR A 224 8.64 -17.19 -2.13
N SER A 225 9.47 -16.98 -3.16
CA SER A 225 9.94 -15.63 -3.50
C SER A 225 8.78 -14.71 -3.91
N ILE A 226 7.85 -15.19 -4.74
CA ILE A 226 6.68 -14.40 -5.11
C ILE A 226 5.82 -14.06 -3.88
N PHE A 227 5.68 -14.99 -2.93
CA PHE A 227 4.94 -14.75 -1.69
C PHE A 227 5.51 -13.59 -0.86
N HIS A 228 6.83 -13.48 -0.77
CA HIS A 228 7.46 -12.40 -0.01
C HIS A 228 7.40 -11.02 -0.70
N TRP A 229 7.19 -10.98 -2.03
CA TRP A 229 7.36 -9.76 -2.85
C TRP A 229 6.10 -9.32 -3.64
N THR A 230 4.96 -9.98 -3.45
CA THR A 230 3.69 -9.66 -4.14
C THR A 230 2.57 -9.25 -3.18
N LEU A 231 1.49 -10.03 -3.04
CA LEU A 231 0.24 -9.54 -2.43
C LEU A 231 0.42 -9.03 -1.00
N HIS A 232 1.16 -9.76 -0.17
CA HIS A 232 1.32 -9.44 1.25
C HIS A 232 1.99 -8.08 1.52
N PRO A 233 3.21 -7.75 1.01
CA PRO A 233 3.80 -6.43 1.23
C PRO A 233 2.92 -5.31 0.68
N TRP A 234 2.37 -5.50 -0.53
CA TRP A 234 1.56 -4.47 -1.18
C TRP A 234 0.23 -4.25 -0.46
N ALA A 235 -0.33 -5.28 0.18
CA ALA A 235 -1.50 -5.14 1.05
C ALA A 235 -1.19 -4.33 2.31
N MET A 236 -0.04 -4.57 2.95
CA MET A 236 0.42 -3.76 4.09
C MET A 236 0.51 -2.27 3.72
N TYR A 237 1.10 -1.97 2.56
CA TYR A 237 1.17 -0.61 2.04
C TYR A 237 -0.21 -0.04 1.69
N ALA A 238 -1.10 -0.86 1.14
CA ALA A 238 -2.46 -0.44 0.82
C ALA A 238 -3.25 -0.07 2.08
N VAL A 239 -3.11 -0.78 3.20
CA VAL A 239 -3.77 -0.43 4.47
C VAL A 239 -3.45 1.00 4.89
N VAL A 240 -2.15 1.32 4.98
CA VAL A 240 -1.71 2.67 5.37
C VAL A 240 -2.07 3.68 4.28
N GLY A 241 -1.87 3.33 3.01
CA GLY A 241 -2.15 4.21 1.89
C GLY A 241 -3.63 4.61 1.78
N ILE A 242 -4.57 3.68 1.98
CA ILE A 242 -6.00 4.01 2.02
C ILE A 242 -6.28 4.90 3.23
N ALA A 243 -5.77 4.56 4.41
CA ALA A 243 -6.01 5.37 5.62
C ALA A 243 -5.53 6.81 5.46
N MET A 244 -4.36 6.99 4.85
CA MET A 244 -3.78 8.31 4.60
C MET A 244 -4.51 9.06 3.47
N ALA A 245 -4.82 8.38 2.35
CA ALA A 245 -5.52 9.01 1.23
C ALA A 245 -6.96 9.40 1.60
N TYR A 246 -7.67 8.52 2.28
CA TYR A 246 -9.02 8.79 2.78
C TYR A 246 -8.98 9.90 3.83
N GLY A 247 -8.08 9.81 4.81
CA GLY A 247 -7.92 10.86 5.81
C GLY A 247 -7.66 12.23 5.20
N ALA A 248 -6.68 12.33 4.30
CA ALA A 248 -6.25 13.60 3.72
C ALA A 248 -7.26 14.16 2.69
N TYR A 249 -7.67 13.35 1.71
CA TYR A 249 -8.42 13.83 0.55
C TYR A 249 -9.93 13.72 0.70
N ARG A 250 -10.42 12.75 1.48
CA ARG A 250 -11.86 12.58 1.73
C ARG A 250 -12.32 13.33 2.99
N LEU A 251 -11.50 13.35 4.04
CA LEU A 251 -11.84 13.96 5.33
C LEU A 251 -11.11 15.29 5.63
N GLY A 252 -10.17 15.72 4.80
CA GLY A 252 -9.42 16.97 5.03
C GLY A 252 -8.49 16.93 6.25
N ARG A 253 -8.11 15.74 6.72
CA ARG A 253 -7.21 15.54 7.86
C ARG A 253 -5.76 15.81 7.47
N ARG A 254 -4.91 16.11 8.46
CA ARG A 254 -3.46 16.23 8.25
C ARG A 254 -2.86 14.89 7.83
N GLN A 255 -1.79 14.92 7.04
CA GLN A 255 -1.02 13.75 6.63
C GLN A 255 -0.13 13.20 7.77
N LEU A 256 -0.75 12.85 8.90
CA LEU A 256 -0.11 12.19 10.05
C LEU A 256 -0.78 10.84 10.29
N ILE A 257 0.03 9.81 10.56
CA ILE A 257 -0.47 8.47 10.87
C ILE A 257 -1.43 8.51 12.07
N SER A 258 -1.12 9.30 13.10
CA SER A 258 -1.97 9.43 14.30
C SER A 258 -3.39 9.87 13.97
N VAL A 259 -3.58 10.74 12.99
CA VAL A 259 -4.88 11.35 12.66
C VAL A 259 -5.82 10.36 11.96
N ALA A 260 -5.29 9.25 11.43
CA ALA A 260 -6.12 8.14 10.97
C ALA A 260 -6.86 7.44 12.13
N PHE A 261 -6.41 7.60 13.39
CA PHE A 261 -7.04 7.01 14.56
C PHE A 261 -8.12 7.88 15.21
N THR A 262 -8.46 9.03 14.61
CA THR A 262 -9.46 9.96 15.15
C THR A 262 -10.81 9.28 15.40
N SER A 263 -11.25 8.36 14.54
CA SER A 263 -12.50 7.62 14.72
C SER A 263 -12.49 6.71 15.95
N LEU A 264 -11.33 6.18 16.33
CA LEU A 264 -11.19 5.23 17.44
C LEU A 264 -11.00 5.96 18.77
N PHE A 265 -10.10 6.94 18.83
CA PHE A 265 -9.70 7.58 20.09
C PHE A 265 -10.22 9.02 20.27
N GLY A 266 -10.79 9.62 19.23
CA GLY A 266 -11.26 11.00 19.23
C GLY A 266 -10.13 12.02 19.01
N VAL A 267 -10.52 13.23 18.55
CA VAL A 267 -9.59 14.31 18.17
C VAL A 267 -8.65 14.69 19.33
N ARG A 268 -9.18 14.85 20.56
CA ARG A 268 -8.40 15.31 21.72
C ARG A 268 -7.24 14.38 22.07
N ARG A 269 -7.44 13.05 22.00
CA ARG A 269 -6.38 12.08 22.31
C ARG A 269 -5.34 11.99 21.19
N VAL A 270 -5.80 12.09 19.95
CA VAL A 270 -4.97 12.00 18.75
C VAL A 270 -4.14 13.27 18.49
N GLU A 271 -4.61 14.44 18.91
CA GLU A 271 -3.80 15.67 18.93
C GLU A 271 -2.91 15.75 20.18
N GLY A 272 -3.14 14.88 21.17
CA GLY A 272 -2.42 14.81 22.43
C GLY A 272 -1.27 13.78 22.48
N PRO A 273 -0.88 13.33 23.68
CA PRO A 273 0.26 12.43 23.88
C PRO A 273 0.15 11.10 23.10
N LEU A 274 -1.05 10.51 23.01
CA LEU A 274 -1.26 9.25 22.29
C LEU A 274 -0.93 9.39 20.81
N GLY A 275 -1.39 10.46 20.15
CA GLY A 275 -1.06 10.66 18.75
C GLY A 275 0.40 10.97 18.51
N LYS A 276 1.05 11.71 19.43
CA LYS A 276 2.51 11.90 19.36
C LYS A 276 3.25 10.58 19.47
N PHE A 277 2.83 9.69 20.38
CA PHE A 277 3.40 8.34 20.51
C PHE A 277 3.26 7.53 19.22
N ILE A 278 2.08 7.53 18.59
CA ILE A 278 1.87 6.85 17.29
C ILE A 278 2.79 7.41 16.20
N ASN A 279 2.92 8.73 16.12
CA ASN A 279 3.82 9.37 15.14
C ASN A 279 5.30 9.07 15.44
N ILE A 280 5.70 8.97 16.72
CA ILE A 280 7.05 8.54 17.12
C ILE A 280 7.31 7.13 16.62
N LEU A 281 6.38 6.18 16.83
CA LEU A 281 6.50 4.81 16.31
C LEU A 281 6.59 4.77 14.78
N ALA A 282 5.79 5.59 14.08
CA ALA A 282 5.85 5.68 12.62
C ALA A 282 7.19 6.19 12.10
N ILE A 283 7.79 7.19 12.77
CA ILE A 283 9.13 7.68 12.42
C ILE A 283 10.17 6.59 12.71
N PHE A 284 10.08 5.89 13.84
CA PHE A 284 10.99 4.79 14.17
C PHE A 284 10.94 3.63 13.18
N ALA A 285 9.72 3.18 12.85
CA ALA A 285 9.48 2.17 11.82
C ALA A 285 10.16 2.60 10.50
N THR A 286 9.92 3.84 10.06
CA THR A 286 10.51 4.37 8.83
C THR A 286 12.04 4.43 8.90
N LEU A 287 12.60 4.86 10.04
CA LEU A 287 14.04 5.00 10.25
C LEU A 287 14.76 3.65 10.13
N PHE A 288 14.33 2.65 10.92
CA PHE A 288 14.96 1.33 10.93
C PHE A 288 14.71 0.56 9.62
N GLY A 289 13.50 0.67 9.06
CA GLY A 289 13.18 0.05 7.79
C GLY A 289 14.01 0.61 6.63
N THR A 290 14.19 1.93 6.58
CA THR A 290 15.05 2.55 5.56
C THR A 290 16.51 2.17 5.80
N ALA A 291 16.98 2.22 7.05
CA ALA A 291 18.35 1.84 7.40
C ALA A 291 18.69 0.39 6.99
N ALA A 292 17.76 -0.55 7.15
CA ALA A 292 17.92 -1.92 6.66
C ALA A 292 18.21 -1.96 5.16
N SER A 293 17.40 -1.28 4.35
CA SER A 293 17.58 -1.23 2.89
C SER A 293 18.86 -0.52 2.47
N LEU A 294 19.26 0.55 3.16
CA LEU A 294 20.53 1.22 2.93
C LEU A 294 21.71 0.29 3.25
N GLY A 295 21.61 -0.48 4.34
CA GLY A 295 22.60 -1.50 4.71
C GLY A 295 22.76 -2.59 3.64
N LEU A 296 21.64 -3.12 3.12
CA LEU A 296 21.64 -4.05 1.99
C LEU A 296 22.32 -3.44 0.74
N GLY A 297 22.06 -2.16 0.47
CA GLY A 297 22.69 -1.45 -0.65
C GLY A 297 24.20 -1.29 -0.47
N ALA A 298 24.66 -1.02 0.75
CA ALA A 298 26.08 -0.94 1.05
C ALA A 298 26.78 -2.29 0.91
N LEU A 299 26.16 -3.37 1.41
CA LEU A 299 26.62 -4.75 1.21
C LEU A 299 26.78 -5.05 -0.28
N GLN A 300 25.76 -4.76 -1.08
CA GLN A 300 25.78 -5.02 -2.52
C GLN A 300 26.81 -4.18 -3.28
N ILE A 301 26.99 -2.90 -2.92
CA ILE A 301 28.04 -2.07 -3.52
C ILE A 301 29.42 -2.61 -3.16
N GLY A 302 29.63 -3.00 -1.90
CA GLY A 302 30.87 -3.65 -1.46
C GLY A 302 31.17 -4.89 -2.29
N SER A 303 30.22 -5.82 -2.38
CA SER A 303 30.37 -7.04 -3.18
C SER A 303 30.66 -6.77 -4.66
N GLY A 304 30.05 -5.73 -5.24
CA GLY A 304 30.32 -5.29 -6.60
C GLY A 304 31.75 -4.78 -6.79
N MET A 305 32.30 -4.06 -5.81
CA MET A 305 33.69 -3.58 -5.82
C MET A 305 34.69 -4.74 -5.80
N THR A 306 34.46 -5.74 -4.95
CA THR A 306 35.28 -6.97 -4.90
C THR A 306 35.11 -7.78 -6.19
N SER A 307 33.89 -7.87 -6.71
CA SER A 307 33.59 -8.60 -7.96
C SER A 307 34.27 -8.03 -9.20
N ASN A 308 34.48 -6.71 -9.27
CA ASN A 308 35.24 -6.05 -10.33
C ASN A 308 36.76 -6.04 -10.10
N GLY A 309 37.25 -6.63 -9.01
CA GLY A 309 38.67 -6.66 -8.67
C GLY A 309 39.25 -5.30 -8.28
N TRP A 310 38.42 -4.32 -7.91
CA TRP A 310 38.89 -3.00 -7.48
C TRP A 310 39.49 -3.04 -6.07
N PHE A 311 38.96 -3.93 -5.22
CA PHE A 311 39.40 -4.17 -3.85
C PHE A 311 39.37 -5.68 -3.56
N GLY A 312 40.13 -6.12 -2.56
CA GLY A 312 40.07 -7.49 -2.04
C GLY A 312 38.82 -7.72 -1.16
N ASP A 313 38.94 -8.58 -0.16
CA ASP A 313 37.84 -8.83 0.79
C ASP A 313 37.48 -7.55 1.56
N ILE A 314 36.19 -7.18 1.52
CA ILE A 314 35.65 -5.97 2.12
C ILE A 314 34.96 -6.35 3.44
N GLY A 315 35.57 -6.02 4.56
CA GLY A 315 34.96 -6.17 5.89
C GLY A 315 33.95 -5.08 6.23
N THR A 316 33.17 -5.28 7.30
CA THR A 316 32.13 -4.36 7.77
C THR A 316 32.60 -2.89 7.94
N PRO A 317 33.82 -2.59 8.42
CA PRO A 317 34.29 -1.20 8.52
C PRO A 317 34.30 -0.44 7.18
N VAL A 318 34.57 -1.13 6.07
CA VAL A 318 34.54 -0.49 4.73
C VAL A 318 33.09 -0.27 4.27
N LEU A 319 32.17 -1.18 4.60
CA LEU A 319 30.74 -0.98 4.35
C LEU A 319 30.21 0.28 5.05
N VAL A 320 30.67 0.55 6.29
CA VAL A 320 30.34 1.79 7.02
C VAL A 320 30.86 3.03 6.27
N VAL A 321 32.05 2.96 5.67
CA VAL A 321 32.57 4.04 4.83
C VAL A 321 31.71 4.24 3.58
N ILE A 322 31.29 3.16 2.92
CA ILE A 322 30.37 3.22 1.77
C ILE A 322 29.07 3.92 2.16
N VAL A 323 28.45 3.51 3.28
CA VAL A 323 27.25 4.16 3.82
C VAL A 323 27.50 5.65 4.09
N ALA A 324 28.63 6.01 4.70
CA ALA A 324 28.96 7.40 4.99
C ALA A 324 29.12 8.25 3.72
N VAL A 325 29.78 7.72 2.69
CA VAL A 325 29.96 8.40 1.39
C VAL A 325 28.62 8.59 0.70
N LEU A 326 27.79 7.56 0.61
CA LEU A 326 26.47 7.65 -0.03
C LEU A 326 25.52 8.59 0.74
N THR A 327 25.60 8.56 2.07
CA THR A 327 24.86 9.50 2.93
C THR A 327 25.32 10.93 2.67
N LEU A 328 26.62 11.18 2.52
CA LEU A 328 27.15 12.50 2.17
C LEU A 328 26.68 12.95 0.78
N CYS A 329 26.66 12.06 -0.22
CA CYS A 329 26.10 12.34 -1.55
C CYS A 329 24.62 12.74 -1.48
N PHE A 330 23.83 12.01 -0.68
CA PHE A 330 22.44 12.37 -0.41
C PHE A 330 22.33 13.74 0.28
N VAL A 331 23.11 14.01 1.33
CA VAL A 331 23.08 15.31 2.03
C VAL A 331 23.43 16.45 1.10
N ALA A 332 24.44 16.28 0.24
CA ALA A 332 24.79 17.26 -0.78
C ALA A 332 23.61 17.51 -1.74
N SER A 333 22.92 16.45 -2.17
CA SER A 333 21.70 16.55 -2.98
C SER A 333 20.59 17.33 -2.24
N ALA A 334 20.31 17.00 -0.98
CA ALA A 334 19.27 17.65 -0.18
C ALA A 334 19.57 19.14 0.09
N VAL A 335 20.83 19.50 0.33
CA VAL A 335 21.28 20.89 0.57
C VAL A 335 21.19 21.72 -0.71
N SER A 336 21.62 21.14 -1.83
CA SER A 336 21.63 21.82 -3.14
C SER A 336 20.24 22.24 -3.61
N GLY A 337 19.18 21.64 -3.04
CA GLY A 337 17.80 21.95 -3.40
C GLY A 337 17.45 21.57 -4.84
N ILE A 338 18.24 20.68 -5.46
CA ILE A 338 18.05 20.18 -6.81
C ILE A 338 16.90 19.15 -6.79
N SER A 339 15.67 19.62 -6.51
CA SER A 339 14.46 18.79 -6.56
C SER A 339 14.25 18.14 -7.93
N ARG A 340 14.67 18.83 -9.00
CA ARG A 340 14.70 18.30 -10.38
C ARG A 340 15.69 17.14 -10.56
N GLY A 341 16.78 17.12 -9.80
CA GLY A 341 17.86 16.14 -9.94
C GLY A 341 17.49 14.82 -9.31
N ILE A 342 16.88 14.82 -8.12
CA ILE A 342 16.36 13.60 -7.50
C ILE A 342 15.32 12.92 -8.39
N GLN A 343 14.43 13.72 -8.98
CA GLN A 343 13.46 13.23 -9.95
C GLN A 343 14.10 12.67 -11.23
N TRP A 344 15.15 13.32 -11.75
CA TRP A 344 15.89 12.85 -12.91
C TRP A 344 16.64 11.54 -12.60
N LEU A 345 17.29 11.47 -11.43
CA LEU A 345 17.95 10.26 -10.92
C LEU A 345 16.96 9.10 -10.83
N SER A 346 15.78 9.30 -10.25
CA SER A 346 14.76 8.25 -10.13
C SER A 346 14.27 7.76 -11.49
N ASN A 347 14.01 8.66 -12.44
CA ASN A 347 13.62 8.27 -13.81
C ASN A 347 14.73 7.53 -14.55
N ILE A 348 15.98 7.94 -14.40
CA ILE A 348 17.13 7.23 -14.97
C ILE A 348 17.24 5.85 -14.36
N ASN A 349 17.16 5.77 -13.04
CA ASN A 349 17.28 4.51 -12.34
C ASN A 349 16.26 3.50 -12.86
N MET A 350 15.09 4.01 -13.24
CA MET A 350 14.06 3.18 -13.83
C MET A 350 14.39 2.60 -15.19
N VAL A 351 14.94 3.44 -16.06
CA VAL A 351 15.44 2.97 -17.35
C VAL A 351 16.60 2.01 -17.16
N LEU A 352 17.55 2.30 -16.26
CA LEU A 352 18.71 1.44 -16.00
C LEU A 352 18.29 0.06 -15.48
N ALA A 353 17.30 -0.01 -14.60
CA ALA A 353 16.82 -1.29 -14.09
C ALA A 353 16.11 -2.13 -15.15
N VAL A 354 15.32 -1.50 -16.03
CA VAL A 354 14.73 -2.19 -17.20
C VAL A 354 15.82 -2.66 -18.14
N VAL A 355 16.83 -1.83 -18.42
CA VAL A 355 17.98 -2.20 -19.27
C VAL A 355 18.73 -3.39 -18.67
N LEU A 356 19.00 -3.39 -17.37
CA LEU A 356 19.66 -4.50 -16.69
C LEU A 356 18.83 -5.80 -16.82
N ALA A 357 17.53 -5.74 -16.54
CA ALA A 357 16.64 -6.89 -16.69
C ALA A 357 16.61 -7.41 -18.13
N LEU A 358 16.60 -6.51 -19.13
CA LEU A 358 16.66 -6.90 -20.54
C LEU A 358 18.00 -7.57 -20.91
N ILE A 359 19.12 -7.08 -20.38
CA ILE A 359 20.44 -7.70 -20.59
C ILE A 359 20.43 -9.12 -20.04
N VAL A 360 19.99 -9.32 -18.79
CA VAL A 360 19.93 -10.65 -18.17
C VAL A 360 18.92 -11.57 -18.88
N PHE A 361 17.79 -11.04 -19.34
CA PHE A 361 16.79 -11.80 -20.08
C PHE A 361 17.29 -12.31 -21.43
N VAL A 362 18.09 -11.50 -22.15
CA VAL A 362 18.63 -11.86 -23.48
C VAL A 362 19.90 -12.69 -23.38
N ALA A 363 20.79 -12.38 -22.44
CA ALA A 363 22.02 -13.14 -22.21
C ALA A 363 21.76 -14.47 -21.47
N GLY A 364 20.70 -14.51 -20.65
CA GLY A 364 20.25 -15.70 -19.94
C GLY A 364 19.33 -16.61 -20.77
N PRO A 365 18.74 -17.63 -20.15
CA PRO A 365 17.93 -18.64 -20.82
C PRO A 365 16.52 -18.11 -21.13
N THR A 366 16.38 -17.29 -22.17
CA THR A 366 15.14 -16.57 -22.51
C THR A 366 13.89 -17.46 -22.51
N LEU A 367 13.94 -18.63 -23.15
CA LEU A 367 12.80 -19.55 -23.22
C LEU A 367 12.44 -20.15 -21.85
N PHE A 368 13.44 -20.46 -21.03
CA PHE A 368 13.21 -20.94 -19.67
C PHE A 368 12.53 -19.87 -18.82
N ILE A 369 13.00 -18.62 -18.89
CA ILE A 369 12.40 -17.48 -18.19
C ILE A 369 10.94 -17.29 -18.60
N LEU A 370 10.65 -17.33 -19.92
CA LEU A 370 9.28 -17.19 -20.43
C LEU A 370 8.36 -18.31 -19.95
N ASN A 371 8.85 -19.55 -19.86
CA ASN A 371 8.10 -20.69 -19.33
C ASN A 371 7.93 -20.62 -17.80
N LEU A 372 8.88 -20.00 -17.11
CA LEU A 372 8.86 -19.87 -15.65
C LEU A 372 7.75 -18.93 -15.17
N VAL A 373 7.45 -17.86 -15.91
CA VAL A 373 6.42 -16.87 -15.54
C VAL A 373 5.04 -17.50 -15.27
N PRO A 374 4.41 -18.24 -16.21
CA PRO A 374 3.11 -18.85 -15.96
C PRO A 374 3.17 -19.93 -14.87
N SER A 375 4.26 -20.71 -14.79
CA SER A 375 4.44 -21.71 -13.72
C SER A 375 4.44 -21.03 -12.36
N ALA A 376 5.28 -20.01 -12.17
CA ALA A 376 5.47 -19.34 -10.90
C ALA A 376 4.18 -18.67 -10.38
N ILE A 377 3.33 -18.14 -11.27
CA ILE A 377 2.00 -17.62 -10.91
C ILE A 377 1.08 -18.76 -10.45
N GLY A 378 1.07 -19.89 -11.17
CA GLY A 378 0.26 -21.05 -10.82
C GLY A 378 0.69 -21.71 -9.51
N ASP A 379 1.99 -21.85 -9.31
CA ASP A 379 2.60 -22.43 -8.10
C ASP A 379 2.36 -21.52 -6.89
N TYR A 380 2.52 -20.20 -7.05
CA TYR A 380 2.15 -19.23 -6.01
C TYR A 380 0.67 -19.35 -5.60
N ALA A 381 -0.24 -19.45 -6.57
CA ALA A 381 -1.68 -19.57 -6.28
C ALA A 381 -2.02 -20.90 -5.58
N ARG A 382 -1.33 -21.99 -5.92
CA ARG A 382 -1.48 -23.30 -5.29
C ARG A 382 -1.01 -23.27 -3.82
N ASP A 383 0.16 -22.69 -3.58
CA ASP A 383 0.87 -22.82 -2.31
C ASP A 383 0.53 -21.68 -1.32
N LEU A 384 -0.21 -20.66 -1.76
CA LEU A 384 -0.53 -19.46 -0.99
C LEU A 384 -1.08 -19.75 0.40
N ALA A 385 -2.03 -20.68 0.52
CA ALA A 385 -2.67 -21.02 1.79
C ALA A 385 -1.67 -21.68 2.74
N GLU A 386 -0.87 -22.61 2.22
CA GLU A 386 0.16 -23.31 3.00
C GLU A 386 1.20 -22.31 3.52
N MET A 387 1.78 -21.50 2.63
CA MET A 387 2.77 -20.47 2.98
C MET A 387 2.23 -19.45 3.99
N SER A 388 0.96 -19.04 3.85
CA SER A 388 0.31 -18.10 4.77
C SER A 388 0.08 -18.67 6.17
N SER A 389 0.00 -20.00 6.29
CA SER A 389 -0.29 -20.71 7.54
C SER A 389 0.96 -21.28 8.23
N ARG A 390 2.12 -21.20 7.58
CA ARG A 390 3.38 -21.74 8.11
C ARG A 390 3.76 -21.02 9.40
N THR A 391 3.84 -21.78 10.49
CA THR A 391 4.21 -21.29 11.82
C THR A 391 5.05 -22.32 12.54
N GLU A 392 5.72 -21.91 13.62
CA GLU A 392 6.53 -22.79 14.46
C GLU A 392 5.74 -23.92 15.13
N ALA A 393 4.40 -23.82 15.18
CA ALA A 393 3.54 -24.86 15.75
C ALA A 393 3.62 -26.21 15.01
N VAL A 394 4.04 -26.20 13.75
CA VAL A 394 4.13 -27.39 12.89
C VAL A 394 5.55 -27.67 12.40
N GLY A 395 6.55 -26.99 12.97
CA GLY A 395 7.96 -27.11 12.55
C GLY A 395 8.93 -27.33 13.70
N ASP A 396 10.16 -27.62 13.32
CA ASP A 396 11.30 -27.74 14.23
C ASP A 396 12.10 -26.42 14.30
N GLU A 397 13.25 -26.45 14.98
CA GLU A 397 14.15 -25.30 15.10
C GLU A 397 14.66 -24.82 13.72
N SER A 398 14.79 -25.74 12.75
CA SER A 398 15.21 -25.37 11.39
C SER A 398 14.15 -24.51 10.71
N LEU A 399 12.86 -24.83 10.88
CA LEU A 399 11.78 -24.01 10.37
C LEU A 399 11.75 -22.64 11.05
N ARG A 400 11.91 -22.60 12.38
CA ARG A 400 11.98 -21.34 13.13
C ARG A 400 13.11 -20.43 12.65
N SER A 401 14.30 -20.98 12.47
CA SER A 401 15.47 -20.26 11.94
C SER A 401 15.23 -19.74 10.51
N TRP A 402 14.64 -20.58 9.64
CA TRP A 402 14.28 -20.19 8.28
C TRP A 402 13.22 -19.07 8.28
N MET A 403 12.15 -19.21 9.07
CA MET A 403 11.10 -18.19 9.18
C MET A 403 11.64 -16.85 9.71
N THR A 404 12.56 -16.89 10.66
CA THR A 404 13.23 -15.70 11.21
C THR A 404 14.01 -14.96 10.13
N SER A 405 14.80 -15.69 9.35
CA SER A 405 15.71 -15.14 8.34
C SER A 405 14.99 -14.68 7.06
N TRP A 406 13.81 -15.23 6.80
CA TRP A 406 13.04 -14.99 5.58
C TRP A 406 11.69 -14.33 5.85
N THR A 407 10.66 -15.11 6.15
CA THR A 407 9.28 -14.64 6.12
C THR A 407 8.99 -13.56 7.17
N ILE A 408 9.44 -13.75 8.41
CA ILE A 408 9.23 -12.76 9.49
C ILE A 408 10.13 -11.55 9.30
N PHE A 409 11.37 -11.73 8.83
CA PHE A 409 12.21 -10.61 8.41
C PHE A 409 11.51 -9.75 7.36
N TYR A 410 10.96 -10.36 6.29
CA TYR A 410 10.23 -9.63 5.26
C TYR A 410 9.00 -8.93 5.81
N TRP A 411 8.17 -9.60 6.61
CA TRP A 411 7.01 -8.94 7.23
C TRP A 411 7.42 -7.74 8.07
N ALA A 412 8.41 -7.88 8.94
CA ALA A 412 8.91 -6.78 9.73
C ALA A 412 9.44 -5.63 8.87
N TRP A 413 10.25 -5.95 7.86
CA TRP A 413 10.81 -4.97 6.94
C TRP A 413 9.70 -4.22 6.19
N TRP A 414 8.71 -4.93 5.63
CA TRP A 414 7.58 -4.33 4.95
C TRP A 414 6.72 -3.47 5.88
N ILE A 415 6.39 -3.95 7.07
CA ILE A 415 5.67 -3.18 8.10
C ILE A 415 6.41 -1.88 8.40
N SER A 416 7.73 -1.93 8.57
CA SER A 416 8.56 -0.77 8.90
C SER A 416 8.56 0.31 7.79
N TRP A 417 8.37 -0.10 6.54
CA TRP A 417 8.27 0.77 5.36
C TRP A 417 6.89 1.37 5.13
N THR A 418 5.84 0.84 5.76
CA THR A 418 4.46 1.25 5.47
C THR A 418 4.15 2.74 5.71
N PRO A 419 4.73 3.47 6.69
CA PRO A 419 4.46 4.91 6.82
C PRO A 419 5.00 5.70 5.63
N PHE A 420 6.18 5.30 5.14
CA PHE A 420 6.83 5.89 3.97
C PHE A 420 6.06 5.58 2.69
N VAL A 421 5.93 4.30 2.36
CA VAL A 421 5.31 3.86 1.10
C VAL A 421 3.82 4.19 1.07
N GLY A 422 3.10 3.98 2.18
CA GLY A 422 1.68 4.30 2.27
C GLY A 422 1.39 5.78 2.03
N LEU A 423 2.19 6.69 2.57
CA LEU A 423 2.02 8.13 2.33
C LEU A 423 2.34 8.51 0.88
N PHE A 424 3.37 7.91 0.28
CA PHE A 424 3.69 8.11 -1.13
C PHE A 424 2.53 7.67 -2.04
N ILE A 425 2.05 6.44 -1.86
CA ILE A 425 0.96 5.87 -2.65
C ILE A 425 -0.32 6.68 -2.46
N ALA A 426 -0.60 7.14 -1.24
CA ALA A 426 -1.73 8.00 -0.95
C ALA A 426 -1.72 9.25 -1.83
N ARG A 427 -0.58 9.94 -1.90
CA ARG A 427 -0.42 11.20 -2.66
C ARG A 427 -0.68 11.04 -4.14
N ILE A 428 -0.12 10.00 -4.76
CA ILE A 428 -0.31 9.78 -6.20
C ILE A 428 -1.70 9.23 -6.54
N SER A 429 -2.53 8.90 -5.55
CA SER A 429 -3.82 8.21 -5.74
C SER A 429 -5.06 9.07 -5.49
N ARG A 430 -4.89 10.39 -5.32
CA ARG A 430 -6.00 11.33 -5.17
C ARG A 430 -7.02 11.24 -6.31
N GLY A 431 -8.30 11.20 -5.96
CA GLY A 431 -9.43 11.13 -6.90
C GLY A 431 -9.73 9.72 -7.44
N ARG A 432 -9.02 8.68 -6.99
CA ARG A 432 -9.32 7.27 -7.33
C ARG A 432 -10.28 6.66 -6.33
N THR A 433 -11.07 5.68 -6.76
CA THR A 433 -11.87 4.85 -5.83
C THR A 433 -10.98 3.89 -5.04
N ILE A 434 -11.43 3.46 -3.85
CA ILE A 434 -10.72 2.44 -3.05
C ILE A 434 -10.49 1.16 -3.87
N ARG A 435 -11.46 0.75 -4.70
CA ARG A 435 -11.31 -0.42 -5.58
C ARG A 435 -10.17 -0.22 -6.57
N GLN A 436 -10.17 0.88 -7.32
CA GLN A 436 -9.09 1.20 -8.26
C GLN A 436 -7.74 1.26 -7.56
N PHE A 437 -7.68 1.92 -6.40
CA PHE A 437 -6.50 2.02 -5.56
C PHE A 437 -5.93 0.63 -5.24
N VAL A 438 -6.73 -0.23 -4.63
CA VAL A 438 -6.28 -1.58 -4.21
C VAL A 438 -5.86 -2.41 -5.41
N THR A 439 -6.63 -2.39 -6.51
CA THR A 439 -6.28 -3.13 -7.72
C THR A 439 -4.92 -2.69 -8.28
N GLY A 440 -4.65 -1.39 -8.37
CA GLY A 440 -3.36 -0.92 -8.88
C GLY A 440 -2.20 -1.18 -7.92
N VAL A 441 -2.39 -0.93 -6.62
CA VAL A 441 -1.34 -1.14 -5.60
C VAL A 441 -0.95 -2.60 -5.50
N LEU A 442 -1.90 -3.53 -5.59
CA LEU A 442 -1.59 -4.96 -5.51
C LEU A 442 -1.05 -5.49 -6.83
N LEU A 443 -1.71 -5.23 -7.96
CA LEU A 443 -1.38 -5.93 -9.21
C LEU A 443 -0.16 -5.37 -9.91
N VAL A 444 -0.01 -4.03 -10.01
CA VAL A 444 1.07 -3.44 -10.81
C VAL A 444 2.43 -3.86 -10.29
N PRO A 445 2.74 -3.69 -9.00
CA PRO A 445 4.07 -4.05 -8.51
C PRO A 445 4.25 -5.57 -8.39
N SER A 446 3.19 -6.33 -8.13
CA SER A 446 3.28 -7.80 -8.11
C SER A 446 3.70 -8.38 -9.46
N ILE A 447 3.17 -7.83 -10.57
CA ILE A 447 3.59 -8.23 -11.92
C ILE A 447 5.08 -7.94 -12.14
N VAL A 448 5.56 -6.78 -11.66
CA VAL A 448 6.97 -6.41 -11.75
C VAL A 448 7.83 -7.39 -10.97
N SER A 449 7.47 -7.70 -9.73
CA SER A 449 8.17 -8.69 -8.91
C SER A 449 8.21 -10.05 -9.62
N VAL A 450 7.08 -10.56 -10.11
CA VAL A 450 7.02 -11.86 -10.82
C VAL A 450 7.97 -11.87 -12.03
N ILE A 451 7.95 -10.83 -12.86
CA ILE A 451 8.84 -10.74 -14.02
C ILE A 451 10.30 -10.65 -13.56
N TRP A 452 10.60 -9.85 -12.56
CA TRP A 452 11.96 -9.66 -12.04
C TRP A 452 12.53 -10.97 -11.49
N PHE A 453 11.81 -11.66 -10.60
CA PHE A 453 12.24 -12.96 -10.07
C PHE A 453 12.32 -14.04 -11.16
N ALA A 454 11.43 -14.01 -12.16
CA ALA A 454 11.54 -14.94 -13.28
C ALA A 454 12.80 -14.69 -14.12
N VAL A 455 13.16 -13.44 -14.37
CA VAL A 455 14.37 -13.09 -15.15
C VAL A 455 15.64 -13.45 -14.38
N PHE A 456 15.79 -12.93 -13.16
CA PHE A 456 17.02 -13.06 -12.38
C PHE A 456 17.14 -14.44 -11.71
N GLY A 457 16.08 -14.88 -11.03
CA GLY A 457 16.02 -16.22 -10.43
C GLY A 457 16.03 -17.33 -11.47
N GLY A 458 15.29 -17.16 -12.57
CA GLY A 458 15.28 -18.14 -13.66
C GLY A 458 16.64 -18.29 -14.34
N ALA A 459 17.36 -17.18 -14.56
CA ALA A 459 18.74 -17.24 -15.06
C ALA A 459 19.68 -17.94 -14.06
N ALA A 460 19.52 -17.66 -12.75
CA ALA A 460 20.32 -18.30 -11.71
C ALA A 460 20.10 -19.81 -11.61
N PHE A 461 18.85 -20.27 -11.70
CA PHE A 461 18.54 -21.71 -11.74
C PHE A 461 19.23 -22.40 -12.90
N HIS A 462 19.19 -21.80 -14.08
CA HIS A 462 19.79 -22.39 -15.26
C HIS A 462 21.31 -22.47 -15.16
N VAL A 463 21.97 -21.40 -14.73
CA VAL A 463 23.42 -21.40 -14.50
C VAL A 463 23.80 -22.47 -13.47
N GLN A 464 23.06 -22.55 -12.35
CA GLN A 464 23.35 -23.56 -11.32
C GLN A 464 23.10 -24.99 -11.82
N GLN A 465 22.02 -25.23 -12.55
CA GLN A 465 21.71 -26.54 -13.11
C GLN A 465 22.74 -27.01 -14.13
N GLU A 466 23.26 -26.09 -14.96
CA GLU A 466 24.31 -26.44 -15.92
C GLU A 466 25.62 -26.77 -15.21
N ALA A 467 25.99 -25.97 -14.20
CA ALA A 467 27.14 -26.26 -13.36
C ALA A 467 27.02 -27.61 -12.64
N ASP A 468 25.84 -27.93 -12.07
CA ASP A 468 25.57 -29.21 -11.43
C ASP A 468 25.64 -30.40 -12.42
N ARG A 469 25.28 -30.21 -13.70
CA ARG A 469 25.41 -31.25 -14.75
C ARG A 469 26.85 -31.49 -15.17
N GLU A 470 27.66 -30.43 -15.19
CA GLU A 470 29.06 -30.46 -15.59
C GLU A 470 30.02 -30.80 -14.43
N ASP A 471 29.49 -30.99 -13.22
CA ASP A 471 30.28 -31.10 -11.97
C ASP A 471 31.26 -29.93 -11.80
N ALA A 472 30.81 -28.74 -12.20
CA ALA A 472 31.57 -27.50 -12.19
C ALA A 472 31.12 -26.58 -11.04
N PRO A 473 31.98 -25.66 -10.56
CA PRO A 473 31.57 -24.65 -9.59
C PRO A 473 30.53 -23.71 -10.22
N GLY A 474 29.32 -23.70 -9.66
CA GLY A 474 28.22 -22.83 -10.08
C GLY A 474 28.14 -21.53 -9.27
N LEU A 475 26.92 -21.06 -9.04
CA LEU A 475 26.63 -19.90 -8.19
C LEU A 475 26.62 -20.24 -6.69
N VAL A 476 26.49 -21.53 -6.38
CA VAL A 476 26.42 -22.06 -5.03
C VAL A 476 27.80 -22.51 -4.59
N THR A 477 28.22 -22.04 -3.42
CA THR A 477 29.48 -22.43 -2.80
C THR A 477 29.25 -23.43 -1.68
N MET A 478 30.28 -24.19 -1.30
CA MET A 478 30.22 -25.10 -0.17
C MET A 478 30.97 -24.47 1.00
N VAL A 479 30.25 -24.17 2.08
CA VAL A 479 30.81 -23.63 3.33
C VAL A 479 30.61 -24.69 4.40
N ASP A 480 31.71 -25.18 4.99
CA ASP A 480 31.70 -26.27 5.98
C ASP A 480 30.92 -27.53 5.55
N GLY A 481 30.95 -27.84 4.25
CA GLY A 481 30.24 -28.98 3.68
C GLY A 481 28.73 -28.74 3.46
N THR A 482 28.24 -27.53 3.71
CA THR A 482 26.86 -27.12 3.44
C THR A 482 26.76 -26.17 2.23
N PRO A 483 25.79 -26.37 1.33
CA PRO A 483 25.52 -25.42 0.25
C PRO A 483 25.15 -24.02 0.78
N SER A 484 25.81 -22.98 0.29
CA SER A 484 25.60 -21.59 0.67
C SER A 484 25.59 -20.66 -0.54
N VAL A 485 24.79 -19.59 -0.46
CA VAL A 485 24.69 -18.52 -1.46
C VAL A 485 25.32 -17.26 -0.90
N ASN A 486 26.21 -16.63 -1.68
CA ASN A 486 26.71 -15.30 -1.36
C ASN A 486 25.62 -14.26 -1.65
N PHE A 487 24.88 -13.83 -0.62
CA PHE A 487 23.71 -12.95 -0.80
C PHE A 487 24.05 -11.60 -1.42
N ASP A 488 25.10 -10.93 -0.94
CA ASP A 488 25.50 -9.62 -1.44
C ASP A 488 26.16 -9.68 -2.82
N GLY A 489 26.77 -10.83 -3.16
CA GLY A 489 27.46 -11.09 -4.43
C GLY A 489 26.61 -11.72 -5.53
N ALA A 490 25.48 -12.34 -5.20
CA ALA A 490 24.73 -13.24 -6.10
C ALA A 490 24.42 -12.65 -7.47
N LEU A 491 24.03 -11.37 -7.52
CA LEU A 491 23.77 -10.67 -8.79
C LEU A 491 25.01 -10.59 -9.68
N PHE A 492 26.16 -10.28 -9.09
CA PHE A 492 27.41 -10.13 -9.84
C PHE A 492 27.96 -11.49 -10.26
N ASP A 493 27.81 -12.51 -9.41
CA ASP A 493 28.17 -13.88 -9.73
C ASP A 493 27.32 -14.43 -10.87
N LEU A 494 26.01 -14.14 -10.88
CA LEU A 494 25.15 -14.45 -12.02
C LEU A 494 25.69 -13.79 -13.29
N VAL A 495 25.93 -12.48 -13.26
CA VAL A 495 26.39 -11.71 -14.43
C VAL A 495 27.71 -12.25 -15.00
N LYS A 496 28.64 -12.69 -14.15
CA LYS A 496 29.90 -13.33 -14.57
C LYS A 496 29.68 -14.67 -15.29
N ASN A 497 28.60 -15.38 -14.96
CA ASN A 497 28.28 -16.69 -15.52
C ASN A 497 27.31 -16.65 -16.72
N LEU A 498 26.90 -15.47 -17.19
CA LEU A 498 26.03 -15.34 -18.38
C LEU A 498 26.79 -15.48 -19.72
N GLY A 499 28.07 -15.83 -19.70
CA GLY A 499 28.87 -16.05 -20.92
C GLY A 499 29.06 -14.80 -21.79
N MET A 500 28.86 -13.60 -21.22
CA MET A 500 29.07 -12.34 -21.92
C MET A 500 30.57 -12.03 -22.06
N PRO A 501 30.99 -11.26 -23.08
CA PRO A 501 32.38 -10.79 -23.18
C PRO A 501 32.80 -10.01 -21.93
N ASP A 502 34.05 -10.14 -21.49
CA ASP A 502 34.57 -9.53 -20.26
C ASP A 502 34.23 -8.04 -20.11
N TRP A 503 34.39 -7.26 -21.20
CA TRP A 503 34.08 -5.83 -21.20
C TRP A 503 32.59 -5.54 -20.91
N ALA A 504 31.69 -6.41 -21.39
CA ALA A 504 30.25 -6.29 -21.17
C ALA A 504 29.90 -6.70 -19.73
N THR A 505 30.50 -7.79 -19.24
CA THR A 505 30.37 -8.24 -17.84
C THR A 505 30.77 -7.14 -16.86
N THR A 506 31.95 -6.53 -17.03
CA THR A 506 32.41 -5.41 -16.19
C THR A 506 31.47 -4.21 -16.28
N ALA A 507 30.99 -3.88 -17.49
CA ALA A 507 30.04 -2.78 -17.68
C ALA A 507 28.70 -3.03 -16.98
N VAL A 508 28.19 -4.27 -16.99
CA VAL A 508 26.94 -4.65 -16.31
C VAL A 508 27.09 -4.65 -14.80
N ILE A 509 28.22 -5.12 -14.25
CA ILE A 509 28.54 -5.03 -12.82
C ILE A 509 28.57 -3.55 -12.39
N ALA A 510 29.29 -2.71 -13.13
CA ALA A 510 29.36 -1.27 -12.84
C ALA A 510 27.98 -0.59 -12.94
N LEU A 511 27.18 -0.96 -13.94
CA LEU A 511 25.80 -0.51 -14.10
C LEU A 511 24.95 -0.88 -12.87
N ALA A 512 25.01 -2.13 -12.41
CA ALA A 512 24.28 -2.58 -11.24
C ALA A 512 24.71 -1.83 -9.96
N MET A 513 26.02 -1.58 -9.78
CA MET A 513 26.52 -0.78 -8.66
C MET A 513 26.01 0.67 -8.69
N VAL A 514 26.04 1.31 -9.86
CA VAL A 514 25.51 2.68 -10.04
C VAL A 514 24.01 2.71 -9.75
N LEU A 515 23.27 1.72 -10.21
CA LEU A 515 21.83 1.58 -9.98
C LEU A 515 21.53 1.45 -8.47
N VAL A 516 22.27 0.60 -7.75
CA VAL A 516 22.14 0.47 -6.27
C VAL A 516 22.49 1.79 -5.58
N ALA A 517 23.55 2.49 -6.00
CA ALA A 517 23.92 3.79 -5.43
C ALA A 517 22.84 4.86 -5.65
N ILE A 518 22.21 4.89 -6.84
CA ILE A 518 21.09 5.80 -7.11
C ILE A 518 19.88 5.43 -6.25
N PHE A 519 19.55 4.14 -6.09
CA PHE A 519 18.47 3.72 -5.19
C PHE A 519 18.75 4.09 -3.74
N PHE A 520 20.00 3.98 -3.30
CA PHE A 520 20.40 4.39 -1.95
C PHE A 520 20.11 5.88 -1.76
N ILE A 521 20.61 6.73 -2.65
CA ILE A 521 20.47 8.19 -2.54
C ILE A 521 19.00 8.62 -2.64
N THR A 522 18.27 8.08 -3.61
CA THR A 522 16.86 8.44 -3.84
C THR A 522 15.94 7.91 -2.74
N GLY A 523 16.20 6.69 -2.24
CA GLY A 523 15.48 6.10 -1.12
C GLY A 523 15.72 6.85 0.18
N ALA A 524 16.97 7.20 0.49
CA ALA A 524 17.32 8.00 1.66
C ALA A 524 16.64 9.39 1.64
N ASP A 525 16.59 10.04 0.47
CA ASP A 525 15.88 11.32 0.31
C ASP A 525 14.38 11.21 0.57
N ALA A 526 13.72 10.25 -0.08
CA ALA A 526 12.29 10.08 0.04
C ALA A 526 11.86 9.73 1.48
N ALA A 527 12.61 8.85 2.16
CA ALA A 527 12.38 8.51 3.57
C ALA A 527 12.60 9.70 4.50
N SER A 528 13.67 10.48 4.28
CA SER A 528 14.00 11.67 5.07
C SER A 528 12.93 12.75 4.97
N ILE A 529 12.33 12.94 3.79
CA ILE A 529 11.19 13.84 3.59
C ILE A 529 9.97 13.35 4.37
N VAL A 530 9.68 12.04 4.38
CA VAL A 530 8.54 11.51 5.15
C VAL A 530 8.75 11.67 6.65
N MET A 531 9.92 11.31 7.18
CA MET A 531 10.23 11.53 8.60
C MET A 531 10.18 13.02 8.97
N GLY A 532 10.66 13.88 8.06
CA GLY A 532 10.53 15.34 8.18
C GLY A 532 9.08 15.82 8.23
N SER A 533 8.22 15.27 7.39
CA SER A 533 6.77 15.56 7.37
C SER A 533 6.09 15.10 8.66
N LEU A 534 6.32 13.85 9.08
CA LEU A 534 5.75 13.28 10.31
C LEU A 534 6.20 14.04 11.57
N SER A 535 7.44 14.53 11.59
CA SER A 535 7.96 15.37 12.67
C SER A 535 7.55 16.85 12.55
N SER A 536 6.94 17.27 11.43
CA SER A 536 6.50 18.64 11.16
C SER A 536 4.99 18.77 10.97
N ASN A 537 4.21 18.03 11.77
CA ASN A 537 2.75 18.08 11.77
C ASN A 537 2.09 17.73 10.40
N GLY A 538 2.77 16.93 9.57
CA GLY A 538 2.30 16.53 8.25
C GLY A 538 2.62 17.55 7.15
N ALA A 539 3.66 18.38 7.33
CA ALA A 539 4.10 19.33 6.32
C ALA A 539 4.54 18.62 5.04
N GLU A 540 3.94 18.99 3.89
CA GLU A 540 4.31 18.41 2.59
C GLU A 540 5.77 18.71 2.21
N HIS A 541 6.23 19.91 2.56
CA HIS A 541 7.61 20.37 2.36
C HIS A 541 8.25 20.71 3.70
N PRO A 542 8.80 19.72 4.42
CA PRO A 542 9.51 19.96 5.66
C PRO A 542 10.77 20.81 5.43
N ARG A 543 11.22 21.50 6.47
CA ARG A 543 12.43 22.33 6.41
C ARG A 543 13.64 21.45 6.08
N ARG A 544 14.51 21.92 5.17
CA ARG A 544 15.69 21.18 4.71
C ARG A 544 16.57 20.67 5.85
N GLY A 545 16.79 21.46 6.90
CA GLY A 545 17.58 21.03 8.06
C GLY A 545 17.00 19.81 8.80
N VAL A 546 15.67 19.65 8.81
CA VAL A 546 15.00 18.48 9.41
C VAL A 546 15.18 17.24 8.52
N VAL A 547 15.08 17.42 7.20
CA VAL A 547 15.32 16.35 6.23
C VAL A 547 16.77 15.85 6.32
N ILE A 548 17.74 16.77 6.34
CA ILE A 548 19.17 16.45 6.49
C ILE A 548 19.42 15.71 7.80
N PHE A 549 18.84 16.18 8.91
CA PHE A 549 18.97 15.52 10.21
C PHE A 549 18.51 14.06 10.15
N TRP A 550 17.31 13.79 9.62
CA TRP A 550 16.78 12.43 9.53
C TRP A 550 17.58 11.55 8.57
N GLY A 551 18.05 12.08 7.45
CA GLY A 551 18.84 11.30 6.51
C GLY A 551 20.23 10.96 7.01
N CYS A 552 20.93 11.90 7.67
CA CYS A 552 22.18 11.60 8.36
C CYS A 552 21.99 10.53 9.44
N LEU A 553 20.91 10.64 10.22
CA LEU A 553 20.61 9.70 11.29
C LEU A 553 20.25 8.32 10.73
N THR A 554 19.56 8.25 9.60
CA THR A 554 19.26 6.98 8.91
C THR A 554 20.54 6.30 8.43
N GLY A 555 21.47 7.05 7.81
CA GLY A 555 22.78 6.52 7.43
C GLY A 555 23.60 6.04 8.64
N ALA A 556 23.57 6.78 9.75
CA ALA A 556 24.25 6.38 10.98
C ALA A 556 23.63 5.11 11.60
N VAL A 557 22.30 4.98 11.59
CA VAL A 557 21.59 3.78 12.04
C VAL A 557 21.93 2.59 11.14
N ALA A 558 21.97 2.78 9.81
CA ALA A 558 22.38 1.72 8.88
C ALA A 558 23.80 1.23 9.17
N ALA A 559 24.75 2.14 9.39
CA ALA A 559 26.12 1.81 9.77
C ALA A 559 26.18 1.04 11.10
N VAL A 560 25.42 1.47 12.10
CA VAL A 560 25.35 0.77 13.40
C VAL A 560 24.74 -0.62 13.27
N MET A 561 23.69 -0.79 12.47
CA MET A 561 23.06 -2.09 12.29
C MET A 561 24.00 -3.08 11.56
N LEU A 562 24.81 -2.60 10.60
CA LEU A 562 25.88 -3.41 10.00
C LEU A 562 26.93 -3.82 11.04
N LEU A 563 27.42 -2.87 11.85
CA LEU A 563 28.42 -3.13 12.90
C LEU A 563 27.90 -4.03 14.04
N ALA A 564 26.61 -3.99 14.33
CA ALA A 564 25.98 -4.87 15.31
C ALA A 564 25.89 -6.32 14.83
N GLY A 565 26.01 -6.53 13.51
CA GLY A 565 26.07 -7.84 12.90
C GLY A 565 27.34 -8.57 13.27
N GLY A 566 28.48 -7.93 13.01
CA GLY A 566 29.82 -8.43 13.20
C GLY A 566 30.80 -7.78 12.23
N ASP A 567 32.01 -8.32 12.12
CA ASP A 567 33.06 -7.75 11.26
C ASP A 567 33.02 -8.31 9.82
N GLU A 568 32.26 -9.39 9.60
CA GLU A 568 32.04 -9.99 8.28
C GLU A 568 30.73 -9.53 7.62
N PRO A 569 30.66 -9.46 6.27
CA PRO A 569 29.45 -9.09 5.54
C PRO A 569 28.22 -9.98 5.82
N SER A 570 28.44 -11.29 5.99
CA SER A 570 27.40 -12.27 6.31
C SER A 570 26.77 -11.98 7.68
N GLU A 571 27.60 -11.67 8.68
CA GLU A 571 27.18 -11.29 10.03
C GLU A 571 26.48 -9.92 10.02
N ALA A 572 26.97 -8.97 9.22
CA ALA A 572 26.37 -7.66 9.03
C ALA A 572 24.90 -7.76 8.58
N LEU A 573 24.58 -8.67 7.64
CA LEU A 573 23.20 -8.94 7.23
C LEU A 573 22.34 -9.42 8.41
N ALA A 574 22.84 -10.35 9.23
CA ALA A 574 22.11 -10.84 10.41
C ALA A 574 21.84 -9.72 11.43
N GLY A 575 22.77 -8.76 11.59
CA GLY A 575 22.56 -7.54 12.40
C GLY A 575 21.41 -6.68 11.87
N LEU A 576 21.38 -6.42 10.56
CA LEU A 576 20.30 -5.69 9.90
C LEU A 576 18.94 -6.35 10.15
N GLN A 577 18.84 -7.67 9.95
CA GLN A 577 17.60 -8.42 10.09
C GLN A 577 17.07 -8.41 11.53
N ARG A 578 17.94 -8.75 12.51
CA ARG A 578 17.62 -8.77 13.94
C ARG A 578 16.97 -7.47 14.41
N ILE A 579 17.66 -6.34 14.17
CA ILE A 579 17.23 -5.03 14.64
C ILE A 579 15.94 -4.58 13.94
N THR A 580 15.77 -4.90 12.65
CA THR A 580 14.57 -4.58 11.89
C THR A 580 13.34 -5.28 12.44
N ILE A 581 13.45 -6.58 12.76
CA ILE A 581 12.36 -7.38 13.33
C ILE A 581 11.89 -6.80 14.66
N VAL A 582 12.84 -6.52 15.56
CA VAL A 582 12.55 -5.95 16.88
C VAL A 582 11.90 -4.56 16.76
N ALA A 583 12.41 -3.72 15.86
CA ALA A 583 11.89 -2.36 15.65
C ALA A 583 10.48 -2.33 15.04
N ALA A 584 10.10 -3.34 14.25
CA ALA A 584 8.81 -3.40 13.57
C ALA A 584 7.65 -3.85 14.47
N LEU A 585 7.92 -4.64 15.52
CA LEU A 585 6.88 -5.23 16.37
C LEU A 585 5.89 -4.21 16.94
N PRO A 586 6.29 -3.05 17.52
CA PRO A 586 5.31 -2.08 18.01
C PRO A 586 4.42 -1.53 16.90
N PHE A 587 4.97 -1.38 15.69
CA PHE A 587 4.26 -0.79 14.57
C PHE A 587 3.24 -1.75 13.93
N VAL A 588 3.45 -3.08 13.99
CA VAL A 588 2.44 -4.02 13.49
C VAL A 588 1.13 -3.93 14.28
N ILE A 589 1.21 -3.67 15.59
CA ILE A 589 0.03 -3.41 16.42
C ILE A 589 -0.67 -2.11 16.01
N VAL A 590 0.09 -1.06 15.69
CA VAL A 590 -0.46 0.19 15.16
C VAL A 590 -1.23 -0.08 13.86
N MET A 591 -0.68 -0.90 12.95
CA MET A 591 -1.37 -1.27 11.70
C MET A 591 -2.64 -2.08 11.93
N LEU A 592 -2.64 -3.02 12.88
CA LEU A 592 -3.86 -3.74 13.25
C LEU A 592 -4.94 -2.77 13.73
N LEU A 593 -4.60 -1.87 14.65
CA LEU A 593 -5.53 -0.84 15.15
C LEU A 593 -5.99 0.11 14.02
N LEU A 594 -5.13 0.36 13.03
CA LEU A 594 -5.46 1.19 11.87
C LEU A 594 -6.57 0.57 11.03
N CYS A 595 -6.60 -0.76 10.89
CA CYS A 595 -7.68 -1.46 10.18
C CYS A 595 -9.05 -1.20 10.83
N PHE A 596 -9.13 -1.22 12.16
CA PHE A 596 -10.35 -0.89 12.90
C PHE A 596 -10.74 0.58 12.75
N ALA A 597 -9.77 1.50 12.89
CA ALA A 597 -10.01 2.92 12.74
C ALA A 597 -10.52 3.27 11.33
N LEU A 598 -9.88 2.73 10.29
CA LEU A 598 -10.26 2.90 8.91
C LEU A 598 -11.67 2.34 8.64
N THR A 599 -11.96 1.15 9.14
CA THR A 599 -13.30 0.55 8.99
C THR A 599 -14.39 1.42 9.60
N LYS A 600 -14.13 1.98 10.79
CA LYS A 600 -15.08 2.86 11.48
C LYS A 600 -15.28 4.17 10.71
N ASP A 601 -14.21 4.72 10.16
CA ASP A 601 -14.24 5.92 9.32
C ASP A 601 -15.05 5.69 8.03
N LEU A 602 -14.79 4.60 7.31
CA LEU A 602 -15.49 4.28 6.05
C LEU A 602 -16.98 3.97 6.25
N ARG A 603 -17.35 3.38 7.40
CA ARG A 603 -18.75 3.15 7.77
C ARG A 603 -19.54 4.45 7.95
N ARG A 604 -18.87 5.53 8.34
CA ARG A 604 -19.45 6.88 8.55
C ARG A 604 -19.30 7.80 7.34
N ASP A 605 -18.75 7.31 6.23
CA ASP A 605 -18.63 8.10 5.00
C ASP A 605 -20.03 8.54 4.51
N PRO A 606 -20.21 9.80 4.05
CA PRO A 606 -21.49 10.26 3.53
C PRO A 606 -22.06 9.38 2.41
N LEU A 607 -21.23 8.79 1.55
CA LEU A 607 -21.67 7.90 0.48
C LEU A 607 -22.18 6.57 1.06
N SER A 608 -21.46 6.01 2.05
CA SER A 608 -21.90 4.84 2.81
C SER A 608 -23.23 5.08 3.52
N LEU A 609 -23.39 6.24 4.17
CA LEU A 609 -24.60 6.62 4.90
C LEU A 609 -25.79 6.85 3.97
N ARG A 610 -25.60 7.56 2.85
CA ARG A 610 -26.64 7.75 1.83
C ARG A 610 -27.13 6.42 1.27
N ARG A 611 -26.22 5.46 1.01
CA ARG A 611 -26.59 4.13 0.51
C ARG A 611 -27.46 3.37 1.52
N ARG A 612 -27.06 3.37 2.81
CA ARG A 612 -27.87 2.76 3.89
C ARG A 612 -29.23 3.41 4.05
N LEU A 613 -29.27 4.74 4.01
CA LEU A 613 -30.52 5.49 4.08
C LEU A 613 -31.45 5.12 2.91
N ALA A 614 -30.93 5.10 1.68
CA ALA A 614 -31.70 4.72 0.50
C ALA A 614 -32.26 3.29 0.63
N THR A 615 -31.43 2.32 1.03
CA THR A 615 -31.89 0.93 1.23
C THR A 615 -32.94 0.84 2.33
N SER A 616 -32.72 1.48 3.48
CA SER A 616 -33.67 1.47 4.62
C SER A 616 -35.01 2.14 4.27
N VAL A 617 -34.99 3.22 3.50
CA VAL A 617 -36.21 3.91 3.04
C VAL A 617 -36.97 3.05 2.04
N VAL A 618 -36.28 2.48 1.04
CA VAL A 618 -36.93 1.62 0.03
C VAL A 618 -37.48 0.34 0.65
N GLU A 619 -36.72 -0.34 1.50
CA GLU A 619 -37.18 -1.57 2.16
C GLU A 619 -38.42 -1.33 3.02
N ARG A 620 -38.45 -0.24 3.78
CA ARG A 620 -39.65 0.14 4.54
C ARG A 620 -40.82 0.46 3.64
N ALA A 621 -40.60 1.27 2.60
CA ALA A 621 -41.69 1.65 1.70
C ALA A 621 -42.30 0.41 1.01
N ILE A 622 -41.46 -0.57 0.63
CA ILE A 622 -41.92 -1.86 0.10
C ILE A 622 -42.66 -2.67 1.17
N ARG A 623 -42.11 -2.81 2.37
CA ARG A 623 -42.73 -3.59 3.46
C ARG A 623 -44.10 -3.03 3.82
N SER A 624 -44.20 -1.72 4.05
CA SER A 624 -45.47 -1.05 4.34
C SER A 624 -46.44 -1.16 3.17
N GLY A 625 -45.97 -1.05 1.92
CA GLY A 625 -46.81 -1.26 0.75
C GLY A 625 -47.39 -2.68 0.67
N VAL A 626 -46.57 -3.71 0.93
CA VAL A 626 -47.02 -5.11 0.94
C VAL A 626 -48.01 -5.39 2.07
N GLU A 627 -47.73 -4.90 3.28
CA GLU A 627 -48.61 -5.06 4.45
C GLU A 627 -49.97 -4.37 4.26
N GLN A 628 -49.96 -3.12 3.76
CA GLN A 628 -51.19 -2.34 3.59
C GLN A 628 -52.03 -2.77 2.39
N HIS A 629 -51.41 -3.33 1.35
CA HIS A 629 -52.11 -3.66 0.10
C HIS A 629 -52.16 -5.16 -0.21
N GLY A 630 -51.84 -6.02 0.76
CA GLY A 630 -52.11 -7.46 0.68
C GLY A 630 -51.47 -8.18 -0.51
N GLY A 631 -50.32 -7.69 -1.00
CA GLY A 631 -49.63 -8.24 -2.17
C GLY A 631 -50.11 -7.73 -3.54
N ALA A 632 -50.96 -6.69 -3.60
CA ALA A 632 -51.29 -6.01 -4.85
C ALA A 632 -50.07 -5.25 -5.43
N GLN A 633 -50.08 -5.01 -6.74
CA GLN A 633 -49.04 -4.20 -7.39
C GLN A 633 -49.12 -2.74 -6.92
N PHE A 634 -47.99 -2.19 -6.50
CA PHE A 634 -47.86 -0.80 -6.07
C PHE A 634 -46.58 -0.17 -6.61
N ASP A 635 -46.60 1.15 -6.80
CA ASP A 635 -45.46 1.93 -7.27
C ASP A 635 -44.92 2.84 -6.15
N LEU A 636 -43.60 3.09 -6.16
CA LEU A 636 -42.94 4.01 -5.22
C LEU A 636 -42.78 5.38 -5.87
N VAL A 637 -43.38 6.42 -5.27
CA VAL A 637 -43.29 7.80 -5.73
C VAL A 637 -42.57 8.66 -4.70
N THR A 638 -41.63 9.51 -5.14
CA THR A 638 -40.92 10.46 -4.28
C THR A 638 -41.50 11.86 -4.40
N LYS A 639 -41.76 12.53 -3.26
CA LYS A 639 -42.19 13.93 -3.23
C LYS A 639 -41.20 14.79 -2.47
N HIS A 640 -40.94 15.98 -2.99
CA HIS A 640 -40.28 17.01 -2.21
C HIS A 640 -41.32 17.75 -1.36
N ASP A 641 -41.24 17.60 -0.04
CA ASP A 641 -42.03 18.42 0.87
C ASP A 641 -41.31 19.77 1.06
N CYS A 642 -41.76 20.80 0.34
CA CYS A 642 -41.30 22.16 0.60
C CYS A 642 -42.00 22.63 1.88
N ALA A 643 -41.32 22.54 3.02
CA ALA A 643 -41.79 23.23 4.22
C ALA A 643 -41.95 24.74 3.90
N GLU A 644 -42.97 25.37 4.47
CA GLU A 644 -43.48 26.75 4.28
C GLU A 644 -42.47 27.92 4.41
N ARG A 645 -41.15 27.68 4.35
CA ARG A 645 -40.07 28.67 4.47
C ARG A 645 -39.24 28.89 3.20
N CYS A 646 -39.62 28.31 2.06
CA CYS A 646 -39.04 28.73 0.78
C CYS A 646 -39.85 29.90 0.24
N SER A 647 -39.30 31.11 0.25
CA SER A 647 -39.82 32.19 -0.57
C SER A 647 -39.67 31.78 -2.04
N ASP A 648 -40.73 31.94 -2.83
CA ASP A 648 -40.93 31.43 -4.20
C ASP A 648 -39.82 31.72 -5.25
N SER A 649 -38.77 32.45 -4.89
CA SER A 649 -37.61 32.70 -5.75
C SER A 649 -36.44 31.71 -5.59
N ALA A 650 -36.47 30.82 -4.59
CA ALA A 650 -35.36 29.90 -4.30
C ALA A 650 -35.55 28.48 -4.90
N CYS A 651 -36.74 28.15 -5.42
CA CYS A 651 -37.04 26.85 -6.01
C CYS A 651 -36.86 26.89 -7.54
N LEU A 652 -35.61 26.88 -8.02
CA LEU A 652 -35.35 26.69 -9.45
C LEU A 652 -35.60 25.22 -9.82
N GLY A 653 -36.76 24.94 -10.42
CA GLY A 653 -36.98 23.75 -11.27
C GLY A 653 -38.11 22.77 -10.91
N GLY A 654 -39.05 23.10 -10.02
CA GLY A 654 -40.15 22.17 -9.67
C GLY A 654 -41.52 22.62 -10.19
N THR A 655 -42.09 21.91 -11.18
CA THR A 655 -43.51 22.05 -11.54
C THR A 655 -44.42 21.67 -10.36
N PRO A 656 -45.49 22.46 -10.08
CA PRO A 656 -46.36 22.25 -8.94
C PRO A 656 -47.42 21.19 -9.26
N SER A 657 -47.14 19.94 -8.90
CA SER A 657 -48.19 18.96 -8.64
C SER A 657 -47.62 17.95 -7.66
N GLY A 658 -48.21 17.91 -6.48
CA GLY A 658 -47.70 17.17 -5.34
C GLY A 658 -48.61 16.01 -4.95
N SER A 659 -48.00 14.92 -4.52
CA SER A 659 -48.58 13.93 -3.60
C SER A 659 -47.48 13.48 -2.65
N ILE A 660 -47.76 13.34 -1.34
CA ILE A 660 -46.86 12.72 -0.33
C ILE A 660 -46.32 11.39 -0.90
N PRO A 661 -45.18 10.80 -0.46
CA PRO A 661 -44.87 9.40 -0.79
C PRO A 661 -46.00 8.51 -0.24
N THR A 662 -47.06 8.38 -1.01
CA THR A 662 -48.21 7.54 -0.78
C THR A 662 -48.06 6.41 -1.76
N VAL A 663 -48.07 5.20 -1.22
CA VAL A 663 -48.15 3.99 -2.02
C VAL A 663 -49.50 4.02 -2.74
N GLU A 664 -49.50 4.26 -4.05
CA GLU A 664 -50.72 4.24 -4.84
C GLU A 664 -50.94 2.84 -5.43
N VAL A 665 -52.11 2.27 -5.13
CA VAL A 665 -52.57 1.01 -5.73
C VAL A 665 -53.11 1.34 -7.12
N ARG A 666 -52.46 0.82 -8.16
CA ARG A 666 -52.97 0.90 -9.52
C ARG A 666 -54.16 -0.07 -9.65
N ARG A 667 -55.39 0.43 -9.49
CA ARG A 667 -56.59 -0.39 -9.78
C ARG A 667 -56.66 -0.64 -11.29
N PRO A 668 -56.96 -1.87 -11.74
CA PRO A 668 -57.20 -2.14 -13.15
C PRO A 668 -58.42 -1.35 -13.61
N GLU A 669 -58.30 -0.64 -14.73
CA GLU A 669 -59.41 0.12 -15.33
C GLU A 669 -60.60 -0.81 -15.62
N PRO A 670 -61.85 -0.40 -15.31
CA PRO A 670 -63.01 -1.15 -15.73
C PRO A 670 -63.09 -1.08 -17.25
N ARG A 671 -63.02 -2.24 -17.92
CA ARG A 671 -63.32 -2.35 -19.35
C ARG A 671 -64.72 -1.78 -19.59
N SER A 672 -64.81 -0.68 -20.33
CA SER A 672 -66.07 -0.18 -20.85
C SER A 672 -66.66 -1.22 -21.81
N SER A 673 -67.95 -1.49 -21.62
CA SER A 673 -68.81 -2.46 -22.33
C SER A 673 -68.73 -2.42 -23.85
#